data_AF-F6WWH2-F1
#
_entry.id   AF-F6WWH2-F1
#
_cell.length_a   1.000
_cell.length_b   1.000
_cell.length_c   1.000
_cell.angle_alpha   90.00
_cell.angle_beta   90.00
_cell.angle_gamma   90.00
#
_symmetry.space_group_name_H-M   'P 1'
#
loop_
_entity.id
_entity.type
_entity.pdbx_description
1 polymer ?
#
loop_
_entity_poly.entity_id
_entity_poly.type
_entity_poly.pdbx_seq_one_letter_code
_entity_poly.pdbx_strand_id
1 'polypeptide(L)'
;MDGTKTLPKMSTSLAKSLSQRNFDADKFAKSISAQSDGDKDLQENRQRVHALGEDTAQILKKQVYHNYQQFIDTAKEISFLEGEMFQLNHILTEQKNLMDTMTTIFASKAKGRYKYDSSKEDSSKRKAEDKALEQKKAMSALRDKMEGCANIIDAPGRYLVHDGDVSELDTDSFNQISKIHLFLFNDSLMVTTWVGTRRGNAVAGKYKYQVLIPIDTLAIVNARDVGPVKNAFNVLVLPESRMFQCENSKEKREWLEIMDSTKRKHLADREKPPEPDTPTTPMSPTKIFNPFMEMDKEDTGSPEKRNEKLPKVIVGDPHLNEEWIVEMPEDLDVFIAQRNFEQAVEVILKTKEFLSDIRDCPAKVEVGEQLHNRTTQLVDVLSRELKSSPDRSLRGGPRVVRRPVVLLIRLHETSKACSLFLSNRSSAVTFAIRQLRTEGSLSLYISKLCKVFFNNLEETAREFNQAFTDIKGCYSSFVVWSRNELTSFVDTFSQQVFGRNADISEVAECVQNAQSHCERLHNLGLDLSFLLNNLLLPHIQSSLRDHKQKIIDATKLRNSEELWRPSNLGTPQATERLVGEMLQLGLKSFVDYCYDGCFSRLTGSTLAFTRAILTHVDSAVKMMLPDLQKSIVEGTAEVVMSYTEFTLGCVQSETERPDKAKLIKENAKFVADSLLPLVEMKIQKAKGKAKNQMRFWSEVMTVIAVLASFLSAVF
;
A
#
# COMPACT_ATOMS: atom_id res chain seq x y z
N MET A 1 -11.56 21.59 47.77
CA MET A 1 -11.41 21.74 49.23
C MET A 1 -9.93 21.67 49.53
N ASP A 2 -9.35 22.83 49.85
CA ASP A 2 -7.95 22.99 50.20
C ASP A 2 -7.61 22.21 51.47
N GLY A 3 -6.73 21.23 51.33
CA GLY A 3 -6.09 20.52 52.43
C GLY A 3 -4.60 20.83 52.43
N THR A 4 -4.24 22.10 52.63
CA THR A 4 -2.84 22.51 52.87
C THR A 4 -2.36 21.93 54.20
N LYS A 5 -1.85 20.70 54.17
CA LYS A 5 -0.95 20.21 55.22
C LYS A 5 0.33 21.03 55.12
N THR A 6 0.45 22.01 55.99
CA THR A 6 1.69 22.76 56.24
C THR A 6 2.81 21.78 56.56
N LEU A 7 3.71 21.57 55.60
CA LEU A 7 5.04 21.00 55.85
C LEU A 7 5.74 21.86 56.91
N PRO A 8 6.42 21.26 57.90
CA PRO A 8 7.10 22.01 58.94
C PRO A 8 8.16 22.92 58.29
N LYS A 9 8.03 24.23 58.47
CA LYS A 9 8.89 25.29 57.88
C LYS A 9 10.41 25.08 58.09
N MET A 10 10.82 24.17 58.99
CA MET A 10 12.23 23.83 59.22
C MET A 10 12.83 22.84 58.20
N SER A 11 12.07 21.91 57.61
CA SER A 11 12.63 20.95 56.62
C SER A 11 12.97 21.63 55.29
N THR A 12 12.22 22.67 54.92
CA THR A 12 12.48 23.49 53.73
C THR A 12 13.75 24.32 53.83
N SER A 13 14.13 24.76 55.04
CA SER A 13 15.39 25.50 55.25
C SER A 13 16.60 24.60 55.07
N LEU A 14 16.52 23.37 55.58
CA LEU A 14 17.58 22.37 55.53
C LEU A 14 17.77 21.82 54.10
N ALA A 15 16.69 21.59 53.37
CA ALA A 15 16.74 21.24 51.95
C ALA A 15 17.39 22.37 51.10
N LYS A 16 17.06 23.63 51.40
CA LYS A 16 17.59 24.79 50.68
C LYS A 16 19.09 25.02 50.95
N SER A 17 19.57 24.76 52.17
CA SER A 17 21.00 24.83 52.51
C SER A 17 21.81 23.70 51.87
N LEU A 18 21.26 22.48 51.80
CA LEU A 18 21.94 21.32 51.17
C LEU A 18 21.99 21.44 49.64
N SER A 19 21.06 22.17 49.02
CA SER A 19 20.98 22.35 47.56
C SER A 19 21.89 23.44 46.98
N GLN A 20 22.72 24.11 47.80
CA GLN A 20 23.58 25.20 47.35
C GLN A 20 24.80 24.67 46.56
N ARG A 21 25.16 25.32 45.44
CA ARG A 21 26.28 24.92 44.57
C ARG A 21 27.66 24.88 45.26
N ASN A 22 27.84 25.59 46.37
CA ASN A 22 29.09 25.66 47.14
C ASN A 22 28.93 25.06 48.54
N PHE A 23 28.17 23.97 48.67
CA PHE A 23 27.96 23.30 49.95
C PHE A 23 29.24 22.59 50.44
N ASP A 24 29.64 22.85 51.68
CA ASP A 24 30.80 22.26 52.34
C ASP A 24 30.31 21.33 53.47
N ALA A 25 30.41 20.02 53.23
CA ALA A 25 29.88 18.99 54.12
C ALA A 25 30.55 18.98 55.50
N ASP A 26 31.86 19.28 55.56
CA ASP A 26 32.62 19.26 56.80
C ASP A 26 32.28 20.45 57.69
N LYS A 27 32.06 21.63 57.10
CA LYS A 27 31.60 22.81 57.86
C LYS A 27 30.17 22.63 58.35
N PHE A 28 29.30 22.03 57.55
CA PHE A 28 27.93 21.73 57.95
C PHE A 28 27.88 20.73 59.11
N ALA A 29 28.62 19.62 59.02
CA ALA A 29 28.72 18.63 60.09
C ALA A 29 29.26 19.23 61.39
N LYS A 30 30.28 20.09 61.31
CA LYS A 30 30.84 20.82 62.47
C LYS A 30 29.84 21.80 63.10
N SER A 31 29.02 22.46 62.30
CA SER A 31 27.97 23.37 62.81
C SER A 31 26.85 22.60 63.52
N ILE A 32 26.45 21.44 62.98
CA ILE A 32 25.43 20.58 63.57
C ILE A 32 25.94 19.95 64.88
N SER A 33 27.21 19.53 64.93
CA SER A 33 27.82 18.99 66.14
C SER A 33 28.06 20.03 67.22
N ALA A 34 28.29 21.30 66.84
CA ALA A 34 28.47 22.41 67.79
C ALA A 34 27.14 22.92 68.39
N GLN A 35 26.01 22.66 67.72
CA GLN A 35 24.67 23.11 68.14
C GLN A 35 23.85 22.00 68.84
N SER A 36 24.37 20.77 68.87
CA SER A 36 23.68 19.61 69.47
C SER A 36 24.22 19.35 70.87
N ASP A 37 23.39 19.47 71.90
CA ASP A 37 23.80 19.28 73.31
C ASP A 37 23.79 17.80 73.76
N GLY A 38 23.53 16.84 72.86
CA GLY A 38 23.59 15.41 73.15
C GLY A 38 23.56 14.48 71.94
N ASP A 39 23.92 13.21 72.16
CA ASP A 39 23.96 12.14 71.14
C ASP A 39 22.59 11.89 70.49
N LYS A 40 21.51 12.12 71.25
CA LYS A 40 20.13 11.97 70.78
C LYS A 40 19.77 13.00 69.68
N ASP A 41 20.22 14.25 69.83
CA ASP A 41 19.93 15.32 68.86
C ASP A 41 20.70 15.11 67.55
N LEU A 42 21.93 14.55 67.64
CA LEU A 42 22.73 14.14 66.49
C LEU A 42 22.09 12.98 65.73
N GLN A 43 21.55 11.98 66.44
CA GLN A 43 20.83 10.86 65.83
C GLN A 43 19.53 11.32 65.15
N GLU A 44 18.77 12.23 65.78
CA GLU A 44 17.57 12.81 65.16
C GLU A 44 17.90 13.61 63.91
N ASN A 45 18.95 14.45 63.94
CA ASN A 45 19.38 15.20 62.76
C ASN A 45 19.89 14.29 61.64
N ARG A 46 20.61 13.21 61.96
CA ARG A 46 21.01 12.18 60.99
C ARG A 46 19.79 11.50 60.35
N GLN A 47 18.79 11.14 61.15
CA GLN A 47 17.55 10.56 60.64
C GLN A 47 16.78 11.54 59.75
N ARG A 48 16.75 12.83 60.09
CA ARG A 48 16.12 13.88 59.26
C ARG A 48 16.83 14.04 57.91
N VAL A 49 18.16 14.02 57.87
CA VAL A 49 18.93 14.07 56.62
C VAL A 49 18.70 12.82 55.79
N HIS A 50 18.64 11.63 56.43
CA HIS A 50 18.34 10.37 55.74
C HIS A 50 16.94 10.38 55.12
N ALA A 51 15.93 10.83 55.88
CA ALA A 51 14.54 10.93 55.40
C ALA A 51 14.41 11.93 54.23
N LEU A 52 15.11 13.07 54.28
CA LEU A 52 15.20 14.02 53.16
C LEU A 52 15.90 13.40 51.93
N GLY A 53 16.92 12.57 52.13
CA GLY A 53 17.58 11.81 51.06
C GLY A 53 16.65 10.80 50.39
N GLU A 54 15.85 10.07 51.16
CA GLU A 54 14.87 9.13 50.63
C GLU A 54 13.73 9.83 49.87
N ASP A 55 13.21 10.93 50.42
CA ASP A 55 12.13 11.71 49.78
C ASP A 55 12.61 12.33 48.47
N THR A 56 13.82 12.90 48.44
CA THR A 56 14.42 13.43 47.20
C THR A 56 14.68 12.33 46.17
N ALA A 57 15.13 11.15 46.58
CA ALA A 57 15.30 10.00 45.69
C ALA A 57 13.95 9.53 45.09
N GLN A 58 12.88 9.52 45.89
CA GLN A 58 11.53 9.18 45.42
C GLN A 58 10.97 10.24 44.46
N ILE A 59 11.16 11.53 44.75
CA ILE A 59 10.76 12.62 43.87
C ILE A 59 11.53 12.55 42.54
N LEU A 60 12.85 12.32 42.59
CA LEU A 60 13.67 12.15 41.40
C LEU A 60 13.21 10.95 40.58
N LYS A 61 12.94 9.81 41.22
CA LYS A 61 12.38 8.62 40.57
C LYS A 61 11.05 8.93 39.89
N LYS A 62 10.14 9.65 40.57
CA LYS A 62 8.84 10.05 40.02
C LYS A 62 8.98 11.03 38.84
N GLN A 63 9.90 11.98 38.90
CA GLN A 63 10.19 12.91 37.80
C GLN A 63 10.83 12.18 36.61
N VAL A 64 11.75 11.25 36.86
CA VAL A 64 12.34 10.40 35.82
C VAL A 64 11.26 9.56 35.15
N TYR A 65 10.35 8.92 35.89
CA TYR A 65 9.23 8.17 35.30
C TYR A 65 8.27 9.05 34.51
N HIS A 66 7.96 10.25 35.01
CA HIS A 66 7.06 11.18 34.32
C HIS A 66 7.65 11.67 32.99
N ASN A 67 8.95 11.96 32.98
CA ASN A 67 9.65 12.43 31.79
C ASN A 67 10.24 11.29 30.95
N TYR A 68 10.14 10.03 31.39
CA TYR A 68 10.73 8.86 30.74
C TYR A 68 10.29 8.72 29.29
N GLN A 69 9.00 8.97 29.05
CA GLN A 69 8.44 8.91 27.70
C GLN A 69 9.01 10.01 26.80
N GLN A 70 9.14 11.25 27.30
CA GLN A 70 9.77 12.33 26.56
C GLN A 70 11.25 12.05 26.28
N PHE A 71 12.00 11.52 27.26
CA PHE A 71 13.40 11.13 27.04
C PHE A 71 13.55 10.02 26.01
N ILE A 72 12.66 9.02 26.03
CA ILE A 72 12.67 7.95 25.02
C ILE A 72 12.32 8.51 23.64
N ASP A 73 11.32 9.36 23.54
CA ASP A 73 10.89 9.93 22.26
C ASP A 73 11.97 10.84 21.69
N THR A 74 12.60 11.69 22.51
CA THR A 74 13.76 12.50 22.11
C THR A 74 14.96 11.64 21.76
N ALA A 75 15.26 10.56 22.51
CA ALA A 75 16.38 9.66 22.19
C ALA A 75 16.13 8.91 20.87
N LYS A 76 14.90 8.50 20.59
CA LYS A 76 14.50 7.90 19.30
C LYS A 76 14.63 8.91 18.17
N GLU A 77 14.22 10.15 18.37
CA GLU A 77 14.35 11.22 17.38
C GLU A 77 15.82 11.56 17.09
N ILE A 78 16.68 11.61 18.13
CA ILE A 78 18.13 11.76 17.97
C ILE A 78 18.72 10.56 17.20
N SER A 79 18.32 9.33 17.51
CA SER A 79 18.79 8.14 16.80
C SER A 79 18.34 8.12 15.33
N PHE A 80 17.12 8.59 15.05
CA PHE A 80 16.63 8.75 13.69
C PHE A 80 17.45 9.82 12.93
N LEU A 81 17.69 10.98 13.55
CA LEU A 81 18.54 12.04 13.00
C LEU A 81 19.99 11.59 12.77
N GLU A 82 20.55 10.77 13.66
CA GLU A 82 21.88 10.18 13.49
C GLU A 82 21.91 9.24 12.27
N GLY A 83 20.85 8.45 12.07
CA GLY A 83 20.69 7.62 10.88
C GLY A 83 20.62 8.44 9.58
N GLU A 84 19.85 9.52 9.57
CA GLU A 84 19.78 10.45 8.44
C GLU A 84 21.13 11.15 8.20
N MET A 85 21.83 11.57 9.27
CA MET A 85 23.17 12.18 9.17
C MET A 85 24.19 11.20 8.59
N PHE A 86 24.11 9.92 8.96
CA PHE A 86 24.98 8.88 8.40
C PHE A 86 24.71 8.67 6.91
N GLN A 87 23.45 8.64 6.50
CA GLN A 87 23.07 8.56 5.08
C GLN A 87 23.55 9.79 4.30
N LEU A 88 23.39 10.99 4.87
CA LEU A 88 23.87 12.23 4.26
C LEU A 88 25.39 12.24 4.13
N ASN A 89 26.12 11.79 5.15
CA ASN A 89 27.57 11.66 5.11
C ASN A 89 28.01 10.63 4.04
N HIS A 90 27.28 9.52 3.90
CA HIS A 90 27.53 8.53 2.85
C HIS A 90 27.37 9.16 1.46
N ILE A 91 26.26 9.86 1.22
CA ILE A 91 25.99 10.56 -0.05
C ILE A 91 27.04 11.64 -0.31
N LEU A 92 27.45 12.43 0.69
CA LEU A 92 28.51 13.43 0.54
C LEU A 92 29.86 12.81 0.21
N THR A 93 30.17 11.65 0.81
CA THR A 93 31.39 10.90 0.52
C THR A 93 31.35 10.34 -0.90
N GLU A 94 30.20 9.84 -1.34
CA GLU A 94 29.98 9.37 -2.70
C GLU A 94 30.10 10.51 -3.72
N GLN A 95 29.47 11.66 -3.46
CA GLN A 95 29.60 12.88 -4.28
C GLN A 95 31.04 13.39 -4.33
N LYS A 96 31.77 13.35 -3.21
CA LYS A 96 33.20 13.70 -3.20
C LYS A 96 34.00 12.75 -4.09
N ASN A 97 33.77 11.44 -4.00
CA ASN A 97 34.43 10.46 -4.86
C ASN A 97 34.07 10.66 -6.35
N LEU A 98 32.82 10.99 -6.65
CA LEU A 98 32.38 11.36 -8.00
C LEU A 98 33.06 12.64 -8.49
N MET A 99 33.19 13.66 -7.63
CA MET A 99 33.88 14.91 -7.99
C MET A 99 35.38 14.67 -8.21
N ASP A 100 36.02 13.84 -7.39
CA ASP A 100 37.44 13.47 -7.54
C ASP A 100 37.67 12.67 -8.82
N THR A 101 36.81 11.68 -9.13
CA THR A 101 36.87 10.94 -10.40
C THR A 101 36.63 11.85 -11.61
N MET A 102 35.64 12.73 -11.55
CA MET A 102 35.36 13.69 -12.63
C MET A 102 36.52 14.68 -12.83
N THR A 103 37.12 15.18 -11.74
CA THR A 103 38.31 16.05 -11.76
C THR A 103 39.50 15.34 -12.38
N THR A 104 39.68 14.06 -12.07
CA THR A 104 40.74 13.22 -12.66
C THR A 104 40.51 13.00 -14.16
N ILE A 105 39.26 12.79 -14.59
CA ILE A 105 38.86 12.69 -16.01
C ILE A 105 39.10 14.01 -16.74
N PHE A 106 38.76 15.16 -16.15
CA PHE A 106 39.03 16.47 -16.74
C PHE A 106 40.54 16.78 -16.83
N ALA A 107 41.31 16.44 -15.80
CA ALA A 107 42.77 16.57 -15.82
C ALA A 107 43.42 15.66 -16.87
N SER A 108 42.87 14.47 -17.12
CA SER A 108 43.33 13.56 -18.17
C SER A 108 43.06 14.09 -19.58
N LYS A 109 41.91 14.76 -19.80
CA LYS A 109 41.56 15.41 -21.08
C LYS A 109 42.35 16.70 -21.35
N ALA A 110 42.81 17.40 -20.32
CA ALA A 110 43.60 18.63 -20.46
C ALA A 110 45.05 18.40 -20.94
N LYS A 111 45.59 17.18 -20.80
CA LYS A 111 46.99 16.85 -21.18
C LYS A 111 47.15 16.32 -22.62
N GLY A 112 46.08 16.14 -23.38
CA GLY A 112 46.09 15.56 -24.71
C GLY A 112 45.91 16.56 -25.86
N ARG A 113 46.77 17.59 -25.99
CA ARG A 113 46.88 18.40 -27.22
C ARG A 113 48.32 18.86 -27.45
N TYR A 114 49.01 18.22 -28.39
CA TYR A 114 50.19 18.78 -29.04
C TYR A 114 50.25 18.41 -30.54
N LYS A 115 50.55 19.46 -31.32
CA LYS A 115 51.03 19.56 -32.73
C LYS A 115 50.00 19.70 -33.89
N TYR A 116 49.93 20.97 -34.35
CA TYR A 116 50.20 21.48 -35.73
C TYR A 116 49.24 21.03 -36.86
N ASP A 117 48.68 21.85 -37.76
CA ASP A 117 48.97 23.20 -38.28
C ASP A 117 47.67 23.84 -38.84
N SER A 118 47.73 25.15 -39.02
CA SER A 118 46.84 26.11 -39.71
C SER A 118 46.11 25.60 -40.97
N SER A 119 44.92 26.10 -41.34
CA SER A 119 44.61 27.52 -41.56
C SER A 119 43.12 27.72 -41.93
N LYS A 120 42.57 28.88 -41.52
CA LYS A 120 41.43 29.60 -42.14
C LYS A 120 39.97 29.11 -42.02
N GLU A 121 39.59 28.38 -40.96
CA GLU A 121 38.15 28.24 -40.58
C GLU A 121 37.78 28.92 -39.24
N ASP A 122 38.75 29.54 -38.58
CA ASP A 122 38.72 29.70 -37.12
C ASP A 122 38.03 30.98 -36.60
N SER A 123 37.32 31.73 -37.45
CA SER A 123 36.56 32.92 -37.02
C SER A 123 35.07 32.66 -36.80
N SER A 124 34.50 31.67 -37.50
CA SER A 124 33.12 31.22 -37.35
C SER A 124 32.97 30.18 -36.23
N LYS A 125 33.97 29.31 -36.04
CA LYS A 125 34.01 28.32 -34.94
C LYS A 125 34.16 28.96 -33.56
N ARG A 126 35.04 29.96 -33.39
CA ARG A 126 35.17 30.71 -32.12
C ARG A 126 33.90 31.46 -31.72
N LYS A 127 33.19 32.06 -32.68
CA LYS A 127 31.89 32.71 -32.41
C LYS A 127 30.78 31.71 -32.03
N ALA A 128 30.83 30.49 -32.56
CA ALA A 128 29.89 29.42 -32.19
C ALA A 128 30.22 28.82 -30.81
N GLU A 129 31.50 28.65 -30.49
CA GLU A 129 31.98 28.18 -29.19
C GLU A 129 31.72 29.21 -28.07
N ASP A 130 31.93 30.51 -28.34
CA ASP A 130 31.60 31.59 -27.40
C ASP A 130 30.08 31.68 -27.15
N LYS A 131 29.25 31.55 -28.21
CA LYS A 131 27.78 31.50 -28.07
C LYS A 131 27.31 30.29 -27.27
N ALA A 132 27.90 29.12 -27.49
CA ALA A 132 27.56 27.91 -26.75
C ALA A 132 27.95 28.02 -25.26
N LEU A 133 29.07 28.68 -24.97
CA LEU A 133 29.51 28.95 -23.60
C LEU A 133 28.59 29.95 -22.88
N GLU A 134 28.17 31.01 -23.57
CA GLU A 134 27.23 32.01 -23.06
C GLU A 134 25.84 31.41 -22.82
N GLN A 135 25.36 30.57 -23.74
CA GLN A 135 24.12 29.80 -23.60
C GLN A 135 24.20 28.83 -22.41
N LYS A 136 25.32 28.12 -22.23
CA LYS A 136 25.52 27.22 -21.07
C LYS A 136 25.55 27.98 -19.74
N LYS A 137 26.14 29.18 -19.72
CA LYS A 137 26.14 30.06 -18.53
C LYS A 137 24.74 30.59 -18.22
N ALA A 138 23.95 30.97 -19.23
CA ALA A 138 22.56 31.40 -19.07
C ALA A 138 21.66 30.27 -18.53
N MET A 139 21.82 29.04 -19.04
CA MET A 139 21.09 27.86 -18.55
C MET A 139 21.44 27.51 -17.09
N SER A 140 22.72 27.67 -16.69
CA SER A 140 23.14 27.49 -15.30
C SER A 140 22.55 28.55 -14.37
N ALA A 141 22.48 29.83 -14.81
CA ALA A 141 21.88 30.90 -14.02
C ALA A 141 20.35 30.76 -13.89
N LEU A 142 19.69 30.14 -14.88
CA LEU A 142 18.26 29.83 -14.84
C LEU A 142 17.95 28.73 -13.82
N ARG A 143 18.80 27.69 -13.75
CA ARG A 143 18.70 26.59 -12.78
C ARG A 143 18.67 27.09 -11.34
N ASP A 144 19.53 28.05 -11.00
CA ASP A 144 19.61 28.57 -9.62
C ASP A 144 18.37 29.38 -9.21
N LYS A 145 17.61 29.89 -10.19
CA LYS A 145 16.39 30.70 -9.97
C LYS A 145 15.10 29.88 -9.94
N MET A 146 15.14 28.60 -10.33
CA MET A 146 13.96 27.75 -10.51
C MET A 146 13.89 26.59 -9.53
N GLU A 147 12.75 26.47 -8.83
CA GLU A 147 12.51 25.39 -7.88
C GLU A 147 11.65 24.29 -8.55
N GLY A 148 12.17 23.06 -8.59
CA GLY A 148 11.44 21.87 -9.06
C GLY A 148 11.74 21.39 -10.49
N CYS A 149 12.79 21.87 -11.17
CA CYS A 149 13.05 21.55 -12.59
C CYS A 149 14.51 21.27 -13.00
N ALA A 150 15.33 20.68 -12.12
CA ALA A 150 16.72 20.35 -12.47
C ALA A 150 16.84 19.39 -13.68
N ASN A 151 15.96 18.38 -13.79
CA ASN A 151 16.07 17.34 -14.81
C ASN A 151 15.52 17.76 -16.19
N ILE A 152 14.70 18.81 -16.24
CA ILE A 152 14.05 19.29 -17.48
C ILE A 152 14.94 20.33 -18.17
N ILE A 153 15.71 21.10 -17.40
CA ILE A 153 16.64 22.11 -17.92
C ILE A 153 17.92 21.44 -18.46
N ASP A 154 18.35 20.30 -17.91
CA ASP A 154 19.57 19.57 -18.29
C ASP A 154 19.43 18.68 -19.55
N ALA A 155 18.37 18.84 -20.36
CA ALA A 155 18.20 18.09 -21.60
C ALA A 155 19.30 18.46 -22.64
N PRO A 156 20.01 17.47 -23.23
CA PRO A 156 21.11 17.75 -24.14
C PRO A 156 20.61 18.47 -25.41
N GLY A 157 21.15 19.67 -25.67
CA GLY A 157 20.81 20.48 -26.85
C GLY A 157 19.73 21.56 -26.62
N ARG A 158 19.22 21.72 -25.40
CA ARG A 158 18.21 22.75 -25.07
C ARG A 158 18.85 24.10 -24.78
N TYR A 159 18.38 25.18 -25.40
CA TYR A 159 18.82 26.55 -25.12
C TYR A 159 17.65 27.52 -25.02
N LEU A 160 17.80 28.54 -24.18
CA LEU A 160 16.79 29.58 -23.97
C LEU A 160 16.74 30.53 -25.18
N VAL A 161 15.54 30.72 -25.73
CA VAL A 161 15.26 31.60 -26.88
C VAL A 161 14.71 32.95 -26.40
N HIS A 162 13.77 32.95 -25.46
CA HIS A 162 13.13 34.15 -24.95
C HIS A 162 12.52 33.94 -23.55
N ASP A 163 12.53 34.97 -22.71
CA ASP A 163 11.91 35.00 -21.39
C ASP A 163 11.10 36.27 -21.18
N GLY A 164 10.00 36.21 -20.43
CA GLY A 164 9.17 37.38 -20.17
C GLY A 164 7.96 37.13 -19.26
N ASP A 165 7.53 38.19 -18.58
CA ASP A 165 6.39 38.20 -17.67
C ASP A 165 5.06 38.38 -18.44
N VAL A 166 4.07 37.55 -18.14
CA VAL A 166 2.70 37.67 -18.68
C VAL A 166 1.67 37.37 -17.60
N SER A 167 0.42 37.79 -17.82
CA SER A 167 -0.68 37.48 -16.91
C SER A 167 -1.57 36.37 -17.49
N GLU A 168 -1.80 35.31 -16.74
CA GLU A 168 -2.73 34.24 -17.12
C GLU A 168 -4.17 34.71 -16.86
N LEU A 169 -5.00 34.68 -17.89
CA LEU A 169 -6.43 34.99 -17.84
C LEU A 169 -7.24 33.69 -17.87
N ASP A 170 -8.34 33.67 -17.12
CA ASP A 170 -9.31 32.59 -17.20
C ASP A 170 -10.03 32.58 -18.56
N THR A 171 -10.18 31.39 -19.14
CA THR A 171 -10.76 31.24 -20.50
C THR A 171 -12.27 31.46 -20.52
N ASP A 172 -12.96 31.21 -19.41
CA ASP A 172 -14.42 31.38 -19.31
C ASP A 172 -14.82 32.73 -18.68
N SER A 173 -14.11 33.19 -17.64
CA SER A 173 -14.47 34.42 -16.90
C SER A 173 -13.66 35.66 -17.26
N PHE A 174 -12.62 35.55 -18.09
CA PHE A 174 -11.69 36.63 -18.47
C PHE A 174 -11.08 37.40 -17.29
N ASN A 175 -11.06 36.80 -16.10
CA ASN A 175 -10.44 37.37 -14.90
C ASN A 175 -8.96 36.99 -14.83
N GLN A 176 -8.13 37.88 -14.30
CA GLN A 176 -6.70 37.63 -14.09
C GLN A 176 -6.50 36.59 -12.98
N ILE A 177 -5.94 35.42 -13.33
CA ILE A 177 -5.69 34.32 -12.39
C ILE A 177 -4.38 34.57 -11.65
N SER A 178 -3.28 34.73 -12.38
CA SER A 178 -1.96 34.92 -11.77
C SER A 178 -0.97 35.60 -12.71
N LYS A 179 0.07 36.23 -12.14
CA LYS A 179 1.23 36.68 -12.90
C LYS A 179 2.21 35.52 -13.02
N ILE A 180 2.53 35.15 -14.25
CA ILE A 180 3.39 34.04 -14.60
C ILE A 180 4.59 34.53 -15.41
N HIS A 181 5.66 33.77 -15.40
CA HIS A 181 6.83 34.02 -16.24
C HIS A 181 7.00 32.87 -17.23
N LEU A 182 7.03 33.21 -18.51
CA LEU A 182 7.19 32.27 -19.61
C LEU A 182 8.65 32.18 -20.03
N PHE A 183 9.14 30.95 -20.20
CA PHE A 183 10.47 30.68 -20.74
C PHE A 183 10.32 29.84 -22.01
N LEU A 184 10.72 30.38 -23.15
CA LEU A 184 10.70 29.69 -24.44
C LEU A 184 12.08 29.09 -24.72
N PHE A 185 12.13 27.77 -24.83
CA PHE A 185 13.29 27.02 -25.31
C PHE A 185 13.15 26.69 -26.80
N ASN A 186 14.20 26.11 -27.39
CA ASN A 186 14.22 25.66 -28.79
C ASN A 186 13.25 24.51 -29.11
N ASP A 187 12.81 23.74 -28.12
CA ASP A 187 11.94 22.57 -28.28
C ASP A 187 10.68 22.62 -27.41
N SER A 188 10.59 23.57 -26.47
CA SER A 188 9.52 23.60 -25.46
C SER A 188 9.28 25.01 -24.89
N LEU A 189 8.04 25.30 -24.51
CA LEU A 189 7.62 26.49 -23.78
C LEU A 189 7.34 26.08 -22.32
N MET A 190 8.01 26.71 -21.37
CA MET A 190 7.84 26.48 -19.95
C MET A 190 7.05 27.62 -19.30
N VAL A 191 6.04 27.26 -18.51
CA VAL A 191 5.21 28.17 -17.74
C VAL A 191 5.58 28.07 -16.27
N THR A 192 5.88 29.22 -15.65
CA THR A 192 6.25 29.28 -14.23
C THR A 192 5.42 30.31 -13.48
N THR A 193 5.16 30.03 -12.20
CA THR A 193 4.41 30.93 -11.31
C THR A 193 5.37 31.65 -10.38
N TRP A 194 5.12 32.94 -10.11
CA TRP A 194 5.92 33.71 -9.16
C TRP A 194 5.56 33.33 -7.72
N VAL A 195 6.51 32.79 -6.95
CA VAL A 195 6.32 32.50 -5.52
C VAL A 195 7.15 33.49 -4.70
N GLY A 196 6.49 34.54 -4.19
CA GLY A 196 7.12 35.50 -3.29
C GLY A 196 7.30 34.93 -1.89
N THR A 197 8.52 34.55 -1.52
CA THR A 197 8.81 34.14 -0.13
C THR A 197 9.15 35.38 0.70
N ARG A 198 8.22 35.88 1.53
CA ARG A 198 8.53 36.94 2.50
C ARG A 198 9.35 36.39 3.67
N ARG A 199 10.68 36.49 3.58
CA ARG A 199 11.61 36.48 4.73
C ARG A 199 12.69 37.55 4.52
N GLY A 200 12.52 38.73 5.13
CA GLY A 200 13.54 39.78 5.19
C GLY A 200 13.68 40.68 3.96
N ASN A 201 14.66 41.60 4.01
CA ASN A 201 14.85 42.75 3.10
C ASN A 201 15.48 42.42 1.73
N ALA A 202 15.46 41.18 1.27
CA ALA A 202 15.95 40.80 -0.06
C ALA A 202 14.88 40.00 -0.81
N VAL A 203 14.30 40.62 -1.85
CA VAL A 203 13.34 39.98 -2.74
C VAL A 203 14.10 39.15 -3.78
N ALA A 204 14.46 37.91 -3.44
CA ALA A 204 14.82 36.91 -4.44
C ALA A 204 13.56 36.12 -4.77
N GLY A 205 12.84 36.53 -5.82
CA GLY A 205 11.71 35.77 -6.35
C GLY A 205 12.20 34.43 -6.90
N LYS A 206 11.74 33.32 -6.33
CA LYS A 206 11.96 32.00 -6.90
C LYS A 206 10.77 31.66 -7.79
N TYR A 207 11.04 31.24 -9.01
CA TYR A 207 10.00 30.78 -9.93
C TYR A 207 9.69 29.32 -9.62
N LYS A 208 8.40 29.01 -9.43
CA LYS A 208 7.93 27.64 -9.27
C LYS A 208 7.42 27.12 -10.60
N TYR A 209 8.00 26.01 -11.05
CA TYR A 209 7.56 25.34 -12.27
C TYR A 209 6.08 24.91 -12.19
N GLN A 210 5.35 25.12 -13.28
CA GLN A 210 3.95 24.69 -13.42
C GLN A 210 3.80 23.65 -14.53
N VAL A 211 4.24 23.96 -15.76
CA VAL A 211 4.08 23.06 -16.92
C VAL A 211 5.15 23.31 -17.98
N LEU A 212 5.51 22.26 -18.72
CA LEU A 212 6.36 22.30 -19.91
C LEU A 212 5.54 21.84 -21.11
N ILE A 213 5.51 22.65 -22.16
CA ILE A 213 4.71 22.44 -23.38
C ILE A 213 5.67 22.21 -24.54
N PRO A 214 5.76 21.00 -25.12
CA PRO A 214 6.56 20.77 -26.32
C PRO A 214 6.06 21.63 -27.48
N ILE A 215 6.99 22.19 -28.28
CA ILE A 215 6.65 23.03 -29.43
C ILE A 215 5.83 22.28 -30.48
N ASP A 216 5.97 20.95 -30.56
CA ASP A 216 5.18 20.10 -31.47
C ASP A 216 3.68 20.15 -31.17
N THR A 217 3.31 20.36 -29.91
CA THR A 217 1.91 20.42 -29.46
C THR A 217 1.37 21.86 -29.35
N LEU A 218 2.22 22.85 -29.64
CA LEU A 218 1.94 24.26 -29.43
C LEU A 218 1.16 24.84 -30.63
N ALA A 219 -0.11 25.15 -30.42
CA ALA A 219 -0.92 25.94 -31.35
C ALA A 219 -1.26 27.30 -30.74
N ILE A 220 -0.88 28.37 -31.43
CA ILE A 220 -1.00 29.74 -30.92
C ILE A 220 -2.08 30.43 -31.74
N VAL A 221 -3.06 31.03 -31.06
CA VAL A 221 -4.14 31.78 -31.67
C VAL A 221 -4.09 33.20 -31.13
N ASN A 222 -3.87 34.16 -32.02
CA ASN A 222 -3.94 35.57 -31.65
C ASN A 222 -5.39 35.92 -31.28
N ALA A 223 -5.65 36.22 -30.00
CA ALA A 223 -6.97 36.65 -29.56
C ALA A 223 -7.21 38.11 -30.01
N ARG A 224 -8.39 38.38 -30.58
CA ARG A 224 -8.83 39.74 -30.88
C ARG A 224 -9.18 40.46 -29.59
N ASP A 225 -8.92 41.76 -29.54
CA ASP A 225 -9.23 42.56 -28.35
C ASP A 225 -10.76 42.70 -28.23
N VAL A 226 -11.35 42.07 -27.21
CA VAL A 226 -12.80 42.11 -26.92
C VAL A 226 -13.00 42.37 -25.44
N GLY A 227 -13.66 43.49 -25.10
CA GLY A 227 -13.99 43.86 -23.72
C GLY A 227 -12.74 44.10 -22.83
N PRO A 228 -12.61 43.43 -21.67
CA PRO A 228 -11.47 43.61 -20.75
C PRO A 228 -10.16 42.99 -21.26
N VAL A 229 -10.23 42.14 -22.29
CA VAL A 229 -9.07 41.45 -22.86
C VAL A 229 -8.43 42.33 -23.93
N LYS A 230 -7.29 42.94 -23.60
CA LYS A 230 -6.42 43.67 -24.53
C LYS A 230 -5.05 43.03 -24.58
N ASN A 231 -4.46 42.92 -25.77
CA ASN A 231 -3.12 42.36 -25.95
C ASN A 231 -2.97 40.92 -25.44
N ALA A 232 -3.98 40.07 -25.63
CA ALA A 232 -3.91 38.65 -25.26
C ALA A 232 -3.68 37.71 -26.45
N PHE A 233 -3.06 36.55 -26.20
CA PHE A 233 -2.97 35.45 -27.14
C PHE A 233 -3.31 34.13 -26.43
N ASN A 234 -3.88 33.19 -27.18
CA ASN A 234 -4.26 31.88 -26.69
C ASN A 234 -3.21 30.86 -27.09
N VAL A 235 -2.78 30.06 -26.13
CA VAL A 235 -1.97 28.88 -26.35
C VAL A 235 -2.86 27.65 -26.12
N LEU A 236 -3.09 26.91 -27.19
CA LEU A 236 -3.85 25.67 -27.17
C LEU A 236 -2.87 24.54 -26.83
N VAL A 237 -2.96 24.01 -25.61
CA VAL A 237 -2.16 22.89 -25.12
C VAL A 237 -3.10 21.74 -24.80
N LEU A 238 -3.27 20.77 -25.69
CA LEU A 238 -4.17 19.64 -25.42
C LEU A 238 -3.87 19.01 -24.04
N PRO A 239 -4.83 18.95 -23.09
CA PRO A 239 -6.28 19.15 -23.22
C PRO A 239 -6.85 20.52 -22.75
N GLU A 240 -6.03 21.51 -22.38
CA GLU A 240 -6.45 22.82 -21.84
C GLU A 240 -6.03 24.00 -22.74
N SER A 241 -6.97 24.92 -23.03
CA SER A 241 -6.63 26.23 -23.62
C SER A 241 -6.18 27.18 -22.51
N ARG A 242 -5.09 27.91 -22.72
CA ARG A 242 -4.62 28.95 -21.79
C ARG A 242 -4.54 30.30 -22.50
N MET A 243 -5.11 31.33 -21.88
CA MET A 243 -5.07 32.70 -22.39
C MET A 243 -4.02 33.51 -21.62
N PHE A 244 -3.09 34.13 -22.35
CA PHE A 244 -2.04 34.98 -21.77
C PHE A 244 -2.20 36.42 -22.23
N GLN A 245 -2.13 37.35 -21.28
CA GLN A 245 -2.18 38.79 -21.52
C GLN A 245 -0.80 39.41 -21.35
N CYS A 246 -0.34 40.13 -22.37
CA CYS A 246 0.87 40.95 -22.32
C CYS A 246 0.54 42.37 -21.83
N GLU A 247 1.53 43.06 -21.25
CA GLU A 247 1.36 44.44 -20.80
C GLU A 247 1.20 45.38 -22.01
N ASN A 248 1.97 45.11 -23.08
CA ASN A 248 2.02 45.96 -24.27
C ASN A 248 1.68 45.21 -25.57
N SER A 249 1.08 45.92 -26.54
CA SER A 249 0.83 45.39 -27.90
C SER A 249 2.14 45.03 -28.63
N LYS A 250 3.24 45.72 -28.29
CA LYS A 250 4.58 45.45 -28.81
C LYS A 250 5.10 44.09 -28.32
N GLU A 251 5.00 43.80 -27.02
CA GLU A 251 5.40 42.52 -26.43
C GLU A 251 4.57 41.36 -26.96
N LYS A 252 3.26 41.53 -27.13
CA LYS A 252 2.41 40.51 -27.76
C LYS A 252 2.89 40.16 -29.18
N ARG A 253 3.23 41.17 -29.98
CA ARG A 253 3.71 40.95 -31.35
C ARG A 253 5.07 40.24 -31.35
N GLU A 254 5.94 40.63 -30.43
CA GLU A 254 7.26 40.02 -30.23
C GLU A 254 7.14 38.55 -29.80
N TRP A 255 6.27 38.23 -28.83
CA TRP A 255 5.99 36.85 -28.42
C TRP A 255 5.45 36.01 -29.58
N LEU A 256 4.47 36.49 -30.33
CA LEU A 256 3.92 35.77 -31.49
C LEU A 256 4.98 35.53 -32.58
N GLU A 257 5.77 36.57 -32.91
CA GLU A 257 6.83 36.47 -33.93
C GLU A 257 7.95 35.51 -33.52
N ILE A 258 8.42 35.60 -32.27
CA ILE A 258 9.49 34.73 -31.75
C ILE A 258 9.00 33.29 -31.67
N MET A 259 7.79 33.04 -31.19
CA MET A 259 7.24 31.68 -31.10
C MET A 259 7.00 31.07 -32.50
N ASP A 260 6.48 31.83 -33.46
CA ASP A 260 6.33 31.37 -34.86
C ASP A 260 7.69 31.14 -35.55
N SER A 261 8.69 31.97 -35.25
CA SER A 261 10.04 31.79 -35.78
C SER A 261 10.71 30.54 -35.19
N THR A 262 10.47 30.25 -33.91
CA THR A 262 11.02 29.08 -33.21
C THR A 262 10.36 27.80 -33.70
N LYS A 263 9.02 27.80 -33.87
CA LYS A 263 8.27 26.68 -34.45
C LYS A 263 8.72 26.36 -35.88
N ARG A 264 8.93 27.38 -36.72
CA ARG A 264 9.46 27.20 -38.08
C ARG A 264 10.88 26.64 -38.10
N LYS A 265 11.77 27.10 -37.21
CA LYS A 265 13.13 26.57 -37.08
C LYS A 265 13.14 25.11 -36.59
N HIS A 266 12.31 24.78 -35.61
CA HIS A 266 12.17 23.41 -35.09
C HIS A 266 11.67 22.43 -36.17
N LEU A 267 10.71 22.85 -37.01
CA LEU A 267 10.24 22.08 -38.17
C LEU A 267 11.35 21.92 -39.23
N ALA A 268 12.09 22.99 -39.53
CA ALA A 268 13.16 22.97 -40.54
C ALA A 268 14.38 22.13 -40.12
N ASP A 269 14.73 22.09 -38.84
CA ASP A 269 15.81 21.25 -38.32
C ASP A 269 15.42 19.77 -38.29
N ARG A 270 14.11 19.45 -38.23
CA ARG A 270 13.58 18.08 -38.29
C ARG A 270 13.52 17.52 -39.72
N GLU A 271 13.39 18.36 -40.75
CA GLU A 271 13.36 17.95 -42.16
C GLU A 271 14.75 17.67 -42.76
N LYS A 272 15.84 18.00 -42.04
CA LYS A 272 17.20 17.65 -42.48
C LYS A 272 17.53 16.20 -42.09
N PRO A 273 17.94 15.34 -43.05
CA PRO A 273 18.43 14.00 -42.74
C PRO A 273 19.69 14.08 -41.87
N PRO A 274 19.92 13.13 -40.94
CA PRO A 274 21.17 13.07 -40.19
C PRO A 274 22.34 12.76 -41.15
N GLU A 275 23.40 13.56 -41.08
CA GLU A 275 24.67 13.33 -41.78
C GLU A 275 25.27 11.96 -41.37
N PRO A 276 25.63 11.08 -42.32
CA PRO A 276 26.37 9.87 -42.02
C PRO A 276 27.89 10.11 -42.08
N ASP A 277 28.58 9.89 -40.96
CA ASP A 277 30.03 9.75 -40.92
C ASP A 277 30.46 8.46 -41.67
N THR A 278 30.97 8.63 -42.91
CA THR A 278 32.02 7.93 -43.71
C THR A 278 32.27 6.38 -43.59
N PRO A 279 32.98 5.75 -44.55
CA PRO A 279 32.66 5.55 -45.97
C PRO A 279 32.86 4.07 -46.42
N THR A 280 31.98 3.47 -47.22
CA THR A 280 32.41 2.44 -48.21
C THR A 280 31.45 2.37 -49.40
N THR A 281 32.08 2.13 -50.54
CA THR A 281 31.70 2.17 -51.96
C THR A 281 30.52 1.27 -52.40
N PRO A 282 30.04 1.38 -53.66
CA PRO A 282 28.61 1.40 -54.00
C PRO A 282 28.13 0.12 -54.71
N MET A 283 26.86 -0.26 -54.55
CA MET A 283 26.15 -1.04 -55.57
C MET A 283 24.65 -0.68 -55.62
N SER A 284 24.19 -0.57 -56.87
CA SER A 284 22.87 -0.25 -57.39
C SER A 284 21.83 -1.39 -57.18
N PRO A 285 20.54 -1.19 -57.49
CA PRO A 285 19.44 -1.86 -56.82
C PRO A 285 19.01 -3.18 -57.50
N THR A 286 18.76 -4.21 -56.70
CA THR A 286 18.08 -5.44 -57.14
C THR A 286 16.93 -5.80 -56.22
N LYS A 287 15.74 -5.85 -56.83
CA LYS A 287 14.53 -6.54 -56.35
C LYS A 287 14.84 -8.02 -56.12
N ILE A 288 14.48 -8.62 -54.98
CA ILE A 288 14.19 -10.06 -54.78
C ILE A 288 13.26 -10.15 -53.55
N PHE A 289 11.96 -10.44 -53.68
CA PHE A 289 11.28 -11.74 -53.85
C PHE A 289 11.03 -12.46 -52.50
N ASN A 290 9.74 -12.61 -52.16
CA ASN A 290 9.27 -13.42 -51.03
C ASN A 290 9.11 -14.89 -51.48
N PRO A 291 9.71 -15.87 -50.77
CA PRO A 291 9.71 -17.27 -51.18
C PRO A 291 8.63 -18.06 -50.43
N PHE A 292 7.40 -18.06 -50.94
CA PHE A 292 6.50 -19.20 -50.75
C PHE A 292 5.40 -19.18 -51.82
N MET A 293 5.24 -20.33 -52.49
CA MET A 293 4.21 -20.69 -53.47
C MET A 293 4.48 -20.26 -54.92
N GLU A 294 5.04 -21.19 -55.71
CA GLU A 294 4.28 -21.79 -56.82
C GLU A 294 5.00 -23.02 -57.37
N MET A 295 4.23 -24.06 -57.67
CA MET A 295 4.59 -25.13 -58.57
C MET A 295 3.45 -25.28 -59.58
N ASP A 296 3.86 -25.29 -60.86
CA ASP A 296 3.21 -25.87 -62.04
C ASP A 296 2.29 -25.02 -62.95
N LYS A 297 2.93 -24.56 -64.06
CA LYS A 297 2.68 -24.91 -65.49
C LYS A 297 2.24 -23.79 -66.47
N GLU A 298 3.21 -23.38 -67.32
CA GLU A 298 3.26 -23.45 -68.80
C GLU A 298 1.91 -23.50 -69.59
N ASP A 299 1.69 -22.84 -70.74
CA ASP A 299 2.59 -22.29 -71.76
C ASP A 299 1.83 -21.38 -72.78
N THR A 300 2.62 -20.58 -73.51
CA THR A 300 2.44 -20.03 -74.87
C THR A 300 1.30 -19.07 -75.27
N GLY A 301 1.74 -17.93 -75.87
CA GLY A 301 1.20 -17.50 -77.17
C GLY A 301 0.53 -16.12 -77.23
N SER A 302 1.30 -15.07 -77.53
CA SER A 302 0.83 -13.78 -78.06
C SER A 302 0.31 -13.95 -79.52
N PRO A 303 -0.24 -12.93 -80.25
CA PRO A 303 -0.21 -11.49 -79.99
C PRO A 303 -1.46 -10.68 -80.43
N GLU A 304 -1.34 -9.36 -80.29
CA GLU A 304 -1.95 -8.29 -81.11
C GLU A 304 -3.17 -7.50 -80.60
N LYS A 305 -2.85 -6.22 -80.36
CA LYS A 305 -3.52 -5.00 -80.86
C LYS A 305 -4.54 -4.27 -79.97
N ARG A 306 -4.19 -2.98 -79.87
CA ARG A 306 -5.01 -1.76 -79.83
C ARG A 306 -5.49 -1.26 -78.47
N ASN A 307 -4.78 -0.21 -78.06
CA ASN A 307 -5.31 0.97 -77.39
C ASN A 307 -6.76 1.28 -77.81
N GLU A 308 -7.68 1.17 -76.85
CA GLU A 308 -8.80 2.09 -76.72
C GLU A 308 -8.89 2.54 -75.26
N LYS A 309 -8.65 3.84 -75.05
CA LYS A 309 -9.04 4.54 -73.82
C LYS A 309 -10.57 4.56 -73.77
N LEU A 310 -11.14 3.78 -72.86
CA LEU A 310 -12.49 3.99 -72.34
C LEU A 310 -12.38 4.24 -70.82
N PRO A 311 -13.01 5.30 -70.29
CA PRO A 311 -12.94 5.61 -68.87
C PRO A 311 -13.83 4.61 -68.11
N LYS A 312 -13.22 3.72 -67.32
CA LYS A 312 -13.96 3.09 -66.21
C LYS A 312 -14.14 4.13 -65.13
N VAL A 313 -15.23 4.87 -65.21
CA VAL A 313 -15.90 5.45 -64.04
C VAL A 313 -16.18 4.26 -63.11
N ILE A 314 -15.35 4.09 -62.08
CA ILE A 314 -15.71 3.25 -60.94
C ILE A 314 -16.76 4.08 -60.20
N VAL A 315 -18.01 3.75 -60.44
CA VAL A 315 -19.16 4.29 -59.71
C VAL A 315 -18.95 3.89 -58.25
N GLY A 316 -18.45 4.82 -57.44
CA GLY A 316 -18.69 4.76 -55.99
C GLY A 316 -20.20 4.85 -55.79
N ASP A 317 -20.75 3.97 -54.96
CA ASP A 317 -22.16 4.01 -54.59
C ASP A 317 -22.47 5.44 -54.08
N PRO A 318 -23.49 6.17 -54.61
CA PRO A 318 -23.76 7.55 -54.22
C PRO A 318 -23.93 7.76 -52.71
N HIS A 319 -24.35 6.70 -52.01
CA HIS A 319 -24.51 6.65 -50.56
C HIS A 319 -23.20 6.73 -49.76
N LEU A 320 -22.05 6.38 -50.35
CA LEU A 320 -20.74 6.48 -49.67
C LEU A 320 -20.09 7.86 -49.82
N ASN A 321 -20.65 8.72 -50.67
CA ASN A 321 -20.25 10.13 -50.83
C ASN A 321 -21.11 11.08 -49.99
N GLU A 322 -21.89 10.57 -49.03
CA GLU A 322 -22.60 11.42 -48.07
C GLU A 322 -21.59 12.19 -47.21
N GLU A 323 -21.80 13.50 -47.04
CA GLU A 323 -20.84 14.42 -46.39
C GLU A 323 -20.42 13.92 -45.00
N TRP A 324 -21.35 13.38 -44.21
CA TRP A 324 -21.07 12.89 -42.87
C TRP A 324 -20.16 11.64 -42.84
N ILE A 325 -20.06 10.85 -43.91
CA ILE A 325 -19.18 9.66 -43.99
C ILE A 325 -17.76 10.09 -44.34
N VAL A 326 -17.63 11.14 -45.16
CA VAL A 326 -16.34 11.75 -45.51
C VAL A 326 -15.76 12.47 -44.30
N GLU A 327 -16.60 13.14 -43.50
CA GLU A 327 -16.20 13.83 -42.26
C GLU A 327 -16.02 12.87 -41.06
N MET A 328 -16.64 11.67 -41.10
CA MET A 328 -16.62 10.69 -40.00
C MET A 328 -15.22 10.38 -39.43
N PRO A 329 -14.15 10.16 -40.23
CA PRO A 329 -12.82 9.91 -39.68
C PRO A 329 -12.28 11.09 -38.88
N GLU A 330 -12.49 12.32 -39.35
CA GLU A 330 -12.06 13.54 -38.66
C GLU A 330 -12.88 13.77 -37.38
N ASP A 331 -14.20 13.56 -37.45
CA ASP A 331 -15.09 13.63 -36.30
C ASP A 331 -14.72 12.63 -35.21
N LEU A 332 -14.40 11.38 -35.59
CA LEU A 332 -13.91 10.37 -34.64
C LEU A 332 -12.60 10.80 -33.98
N ASP A 333 -11.66 11.34 -34.75
CA ASP A 333 -10.38 11.81 -34.21
C ASP A 333 -10.60 13.00 -33.24
N VAL A 334 -11.54 13.91 -33.54
CA VAL A 334 -11.96 15.00 -32.65
C VAL A 334 -12.63 14.47 -31.38
N PHE A 335 -13.59 13.55 -31.47
CA PHE A 335 -14.26 12.98 -30.31
C PHE A 335 -13.31 12.18 -29.41
N ILE A 336 -12.36 11.44 -29.99
CA ILE A 336 -11.30 10.74 -29.25
C ILE A 336 -10.41 11.75 -28.54
N ALA A 337 -10.00 12.84 -29.20
CA ALA A 337 -9.18 13.89 -28.61
C ALA A 337 -9.89 14.63 -27.46
N GLN A 338 -11.19 14.88 -27.58
CA GLN A 338 -12.02 15.52 -26.56
C GLN A 338 -12.43 14.58 -25.41
N ARG A 339 -12.06 13.29 -25.46
CA ARG A 339 -12.53 12.23 -24.53
C ARG A 339 -14.06 12.07 -24.49
N ASN A 340 -14.75 12.46 -25.55
CA ASN A 340 -16.19 12.24 -25.72
C ASN A 340 -16.44 10.85 -26.31
N PHE A 341 -16.09 9.82 -25.54
CA PHE A 341 -16.07 8.44 -26.02
C PHE A 341 -17.46 7.88 -26.37
N GLU A 342 -18.54 8.35 -25.74
CA GLU A 342 -19.92 7.97 -26.06
C GLU A 342 -20.31 8.33 -27.48
N GLN A 343 -20.00 9.57 -27.88
CA GLN A 343 -20.29 10.07 -29.22
C GLN A 343 -19.43 9.35 -30.25
N ALA A 344 -18.15 9.11 -29.96
CA ALA A 344 -17.28 8.30 -30.81
C ALA A 344 -17.84 6.88 -31.02
N VAL A 345 -18.30 6.21 -29.96
CA VAL A 345 -18.93 4.88 -30.07
C VAL A 345 -20.25 4.94 -30.85
N GLU A 346 -21.06 5.98 -30.68
CA GLU A 346 -22.31 6.16 -31.42
C GLU A 346 -22.06 6.33 -32.91
N VAL A 347 -21.10 7.17 -33.29
CA VAL A 347 -20.68 7.33 -34.69
C VAL A 347 -20.16 6.01 -35.25
N ILE A 348 -19.31 5.29 -34.52
CA ILE A 348 -18.81 3.96 -34.96
C ILE A 348 -19.95 2.97 -35.21
N LEU A 349 -20.95 2.92 -34.31
CA LEU A 349 -22.10 2.01 -34.46
C LEU A 349 -22.98 2.41 -35.65
N LYS A 350 -23.27 3.71 -35.81
CA LYS A 350 -24.03 4.24 -36.96
C LYS A 350 -23.32 3.92 -38.28
N THR A 351 -22.02 4.13 -38.36
CA THR A 351 -21.23 3.81 -39.56
C THR A 351 -21.24 2.31 -39.84
N LYS A 352 -21.12 1.44 -38.83
CA LYS A 352 -21.21 -0.02 -39.02
C LYS A 352 -22.58 -0.48 -39.52
N GLU A 353 -23.66 0.08 -38.98
CA GLU A 353 -25.03 -0.21 -39.41
C GLU A 353 -25.25 0.24 -40.86
N PHE A 354 -24.85 1.47 -41.19
CA PHE A 354 -24.95 2.00 -42.55
C PHE A 354 -24.13 1.19 -43.57
N LEU A 355 -22.90 0.80 -43.22
CA LEU A 355 -22.08 -0.06 -44.07
C LEU A 355 -22.67 -1.47 -44.24
N SER A 356 -23.50 -1.94 -43.31
CA SER A 356 -24.14 -3.26 -43.43
C SER A 356 -25.27 -3.29 -44.47
N ASP A 357 -25.90 -2.15 -44.75
CA ASP A 357 -26.96 -2.01 -45.75
C ASP A 357 -26.44 -1.82 -47.19
N ILE A 358 -25.15 -1.48 -47.35
CA ILE A 358 -24.52 -1.23 -48.65
C ILE A 358 -23.92 -2.51 -49.24
N ARG A 359 -24.06 -2.69 -50.56
CA ARG A 359 -23.45 -3.82 -51.29
C ARG A 359 -21.92 -3.75 -51.28
N ASP A 360 -21.25 -4.88 -51.41
CA ASP A 360 -19.79 -4.92 -51.39
C ASP A 360 -19.20 -4.19 -52.60
N CYS A 361 -18.49 -3.09 -52.33
CA CYS A 361 -17.77 -2.28 -53.30
C CYS A 361 -16.41 -1.86 -52.72
N PRO A 362 -15.42 -1.50 -53.55
CA PRO A 362 -14.07 -1.12 -53.08
C PRO A 362 -14.07 0.04 -52.09
N ALA A 363 -14.95 1.04 -52.30
CA ALA A 363 -15.09 2.19 -51.41
C ALA A 363 -15.61 1.81 -50.00
N LYS A 364 -16.48 0.79 -49.90
CA LYS A 364 -16.96 0.26 -48.62
C LYS A 364 -15.82 -0.40 -47.83
N VAL A 365 -14.88 -1.07 -48.52
CA VAL A 365 -13.70 -1.68 -47.90
C VAL A 365 -12.76 -0.62 -47.34
N GLU A 366 -12.52 0.45 -48.09
CA GLU A 366 -11.66 1.56 -47.65
C GLU A 366 -12.23 2.30 -46.42
N VAL A 367 -13.52 2.66 -46.44
CA VAL A 367 -14.19 3.27 -45.28
C VAL A 367 -14.22 2.30 -44.10
N GLY A 368 -14.43 1.01 -44.34
CA GLY A 368 -14.37 -0.04 -43.32
C GLY A 368 -12.99 -0.18 -42.67
N GLU A 369 -11.91 -0.09 -43.45
CA GLU A 369 -10.53 -0.12 -42.94
C GLU A 369 -10.21 1.12 -42.09
N GLN A 370 -10.63 2.31 -42.56
CA GLN A 370 -10.47 3.55 -41.80
C GLN A 370 -11.22 3.49 -40.46
N LEU A 371 -12.46 2.99 -40.48
CA LEU A 371 -13.28 2.79 -39.28
C LEU A 371 -12.65 1.76 -38.33
N HIS A 372 -12.08 0.68 -38.85
CA HIS A 372 -11.40 -0.33 -38.05
C HIS A 372 -10.15 0.22 -37.35
N ASN A 373 -9.35 1.02 -38.06
CA ASN A 373 -8.16 1.66 -37.51
C ASN A 373 -8.53 2.62 -36.35
N ARG A 374 -9.54 3.48 -36.54
CA ARG A 374 -10.03 4.37 -35.47
C ARG A 374 -10.70 3.61 -34.33
N THR A 375 -11.43 2.54 -34.62
CA THR A 375 -12.01 1.68 -33.58
C THR A 375 -10.91 1.07 -32.71
N THR A 376 -9.82 0.60 -33.33
CA THR A 376 -8.66 0.06 -32.62
C THR A 376 -7.97 1.13 -31.78
N GLN A 377 -7.83 2.35 -32.30
CA GLN A 377 -7.30 3.50 -31.56
C GLN A 377 -8.17 3.86 -30.36
N LEU A 378 -9.50 3.94 -30.52
CA LEU A 378 -10.44 4.21 -29.44
C LEU A 378 -10.37 3.11 -28.36
N VAL A 379 -10.35 1.84 -28.78
CA VAL A 379 -10.21 0.70 -27.85
C VAL A 379 -8.89 0.77 -27.08
N ASP A 380 -7.79 1.17 -27.72
CA ASP A 380 -6.49 1.33 -27.05
C ASP A 380 -6.49 2.50 -26.05
N VAL A 381 -7.08 3.64 -26.43
CA VAL A 381 -7.25 4.79 -25.52
C VAL A 381 -8.12 4.41 -24.32
N LEU A 382 -9.27 3.78 -24.54
CA LEU A 382 -10.14 3.28 -23.47
C LEU A 382 -9.41 2.25 -22.59
N SER A 383 -8.61 1.37 -23.19
CA SER A 383 -7.80 0.40 -22.45
C SER A 383 -6.75 1.08 -21.57
N ARG A 384 -6.12 2.15 -22.05
CA ARG A 384 -5.15 2.96 -21.29
C ARG A 384 -5.82 3.74 -20.16
N GLU A 385 -7.04 4.25 -20.35
CA GLU A 385 -7.83 4.90 -19.29
C GLU A 385 -8.22 3.92 -18.17
N LEU A 386 -8.47 2.66 -18.53
CA LEU A 386 -8.82 1.58 -17.62
C LEU A 386 -7.62 1.00 -16.85
N LYS A 387 -6.44 0.99 -17.46
CA LYS A 387 -5.20 0.55 -16.80
C LYS A 387 -4.82 1.57 -15.73
N SER A 388 -4.77 1.12 -14.48
CA SER A 388 -4.33 1.95 -13.36
C SER A 388 -2.89 2.38 -13.55
N SER A 389 -2.64 3.65 -13.91
CA SER A 389 -1.31 4.24 -13.78
C SER A 389 -1.06 4.60 -12.30
N PRO A 390 0.17 4.40 -11.78
CA PRO A 390 0.50 4.70 -10.39
C PRO A 390 0.33 6.19 -10.02
N ASP A 391 0.32 7.09 -11.02
CA ASP A 391 0.16 8.54 -10.85
C ASP A 391 -1.30 9.02 -10.82
N ARG A 392 -2.27 8.21 -11.25
CA ARG A 392 -3.69 8.62 -11.22
C ARG A 392 -4.29 8.17 -9.91
N SER A 393 -4.72 9.13 -9.10
CA SER A 393 -5.40 8.85 -7.84
C SER A 393 -6.57 7.88 -8.08
N LEU A 394 -6.49 6.68 -7.51
CA LEU A 394 -7.59 5.68 -7.45
C LEU A 394 -8.84 6.22 -6.69
N ARG A 395 -8.86 7.51 -6.31
CA ARG A 395 -9.95 8.23 -5.65
C ARG A 395 -11.24 8.37 -6.47
N GLY A 396 -11.25 8.02 -7.75
CA GLY A 396 -12.46 8.04 -8.59
C GLY A 396 -13.51 6.98 -8.23
N GLY A 397 -13.15 5.99 -7.39
CA GLY A 397 -14.05 4.90 -7.00
C GLY A 397 -14.49 4.02 -8.19
N PRO A 398 -15.35 3.03 -7.97
CA PRO A 398 -15.71 2.07 -9.01
C PRO A 398 -16.50 2.64 -10.18
N ARG A 399 -17.19 3.77 -9.97
CA ARG A 399 -18.05 4.42 -10.96
C ARG A 399 -17.30 5.01 -12.15
N VAL A 400 -16.08 5.51 -11.94
CA VAL A 400 -15.24 6.05 -13.03
C VAL A 400 -14.84 4.96 -14.02
N VAL A 401 -14.78 3.70 -13.55
CA VAL A 401 -14.38 2.54 -14.35
C VAL A 401 -15.56 1.97 -15.15
N ARG A 402 -16.79 2.20 -14.68
CA ARG A 402 -18.01 1.71 -15.34
C ARG A 402 -18.19 2.27 -16.75
N ARG A 403 -17.97 3.58 -16.92
CA ARG A 403 -18.19 4.26 -18.21
C ARG A 403 -17.30 3.69 -19.33
N PRO A 404 -15.96 3.60 -19.18
CA PRO A 404 -15.11 2.93 -20.16
C PRO A 404 -15.47 1.45 -20.43
N VAL A 405 -15.88 0.71 -19.40
CA VAL A 405 -16.26 -0.72 -19.55
C VAL A 405 -17.52 -0.89 -20.38
N VAL A 406 -18.57 -0.09 -20.12
CA VAL A 406 -19.81 -0.11 -20.91
C VAL A 406 -19.55 0.24 -22.36
N LEU A 407 -18.67 1.20 -22.62
CA LEU A 407 -18.29 1.58 -23.99
C LEU A 407 -17.53 0.47 -24.72
N LEU A 408 -16.59 -0.22 -24.06
CA LEU A 408 -15.90 -1.37 -24.64
C LEU A 408 -16.85 -2.54 -24.92
N ILE A 409 -17.83 -2.77 -24.04
CA ILE A 409 -18.88 -3.76 -24.27
C ILE A 409 -19.70 -3.42 -25.52
N ARG A 410 -20.08 -2.14 -25.69
CA ARG A 410 -20.79 -1.67 -26.90
C ARG A 410 -19.96 -1.81 -28.17
N LEU A 411 -18.63 -1.76 -28.07
CA LEU A 411 -17.71 -2.01 -29.19
C LEU A 411 -17.47 -3.50 -29.49
N HIS A 412 -18.16 -4.41 -28.79
CA HIS A 412 -18.00 -5.87 -28.85
C HIS A 412 -16.66 -6.42 -28.31
N GLU A 413 -15.90 -5.61 -27.57
CA GLU A 413 -14.64 -6.00 -26.92
C GLU A 413 -14.87 -6.51 -25.48
N THR A 414 -15.82 -7.42 -25.30
CA THR A 414 -16.33 -7.85 -23.98
C THR A 414 -15.28 -8.57 -23.13
N SER A 415 -14.50 -9.48 -23.72
CA SER A 415 -13.43 -10.21 -23.03
C SER A 415 -12.33 -9.26 -22.53
N LYS A 416 -11.92 -8.33 -23.39
CA LYS A 416 -10.92 -7.31 -23.06
C LYS A 416 -11.43 -6.39 -21.96
N ALA A 417 -12.67 -5.90 -22.07
CA ALA A 417 -13.33 -5.09 -21.04
C ALA A 417 -13.37 -5.80 -19.68
N CYS A 418 -13.74 -7.08 -19.65
CA CYS A 418 -13.78 -7.90 -18.44
C CYS A 418 -12.39 -8.01 -17.80
N SER A 419 -11.37 -8.39 -18.58
CA SER A 419 -10.00 -8.54 -18.07
C SER A 419 -9.43 -7.23 -17.50
N LEU A 420 -9.68 -6.09 -18.16
CA LEU A 420 -9.21 -4.78 -17.72
C LEU A 420 -9.96 -4.28 -16.49
N PHE A 421 -11.27 -4.52 -16.42
CA PHE A 421 -12.07 -4.22 -15.23
C PHE A 421 -11.52 -4.97 -14.01
N LEU A 422 -11.35 -6.30 -14.12
CA LEU A 422 -10.87 -7.14 -13.03
C LEU A 422 -9.43 -6.77 -12.63
N SER A 423 -8.54 -6.51 -13.60
CA SER A 423 -7.17 -6.06 -13.34
C SER A 423 -7.13 -4.73 -12.57
N ASN A 424 -7.99 -3.77 -12.94
CA ASN A 424 -8.09 -2.51 -12.21
C ASN A 424 -8.65 -2.70 -10.79
N ARG A 425 -9.57 -3.65 -10.59
CA ARG A 425 -10.08 -4.02 -9.25
C ARG A 425 -9.01 -4.66 -8.38
N SER A 426 -8.16 -5.54 -8.93
CA SER A 426 -6.99 -6.06 -8.21
C SER A 426 -6.05 -4.95 -7.73
N SER A 427 -5.75 -3.97 -8.60
CA SER A 427 -4.95 -2.80 -8.23
C SER A 427 -5.59 -1.98 -7.11
N ALA A 428 -6.91 -1.78 -7.17
CA ALA A 428 -7.66 -1.04 -6.16
C ALA A 428 -7.67 -1.77 -4.79
N VAL A 429 -7.91 -3.09 -4.79
CA VAL A 429 -7.86 -3.93 -3.58
C VAL A 429 -6.46 -3.89 -2.97
N THR A 430 -5.42 -4.11 -3.78
CA THR A 430 -4.03 -4.09 -3.34
C THR A 430 -3.66 -2.73 -2.74
N PHE A 431 -4.08 -1.64 -3.38
CA PHE A 431 -3.85 -0.28 -2.87
C PHE A 431 -4.60 -0.03 -1.56
N ALA A 432 -5.86 -0.44 -1.45
CA ALA A 432 -6.65 -0.30 -0.23
C ALA A 432 -6.06 -1.09 0.94
N ILE A 433 -5.55 -2.31 0.69
CA ILE A 433 -4.86 -3.12 1.70
C ILE A 433 -3.55 -2.45 2.13
N ARG A 434 -2.75 -1.91 1.20
CA ARG A 434 -1.49 -1.21 1.51
C ARG A 434 -1.68 0.05 2.36
N GLN A 435 -2.84 0.70 2.28
CA GLN A 435 -3.13 1.86 3.13
C GLN A 435 -3.48 1.52 4.58
N LEU A 436 -3.74 0.24 4.89
CA LEU A 436 -4.01 -0.17 6.26
C LEU A 436 -2.74 -0.07 7.10
N ARG A 437 -2.73 0.86 8.05
CA ARG A 437 -1.67 0.93 9.06
C ARG A 437 -1.84 -0.21 10.06
N THR A 438 -0.74 -0.87 10.40
CA THR A 438 -0.69 -1.86 11.49
C THR A 438 -0.72 -1.16 12.83
N GLU A 439 -1.91 -0.73 13.27
CA GLU A 439 -2.12 -0.05 14.55
C GLU A 439 -3.18 -0.80 15.39
N GLY A 440 -2.84 -1.07 16.65
CA GLY A 440 -3.72 -1.75 17.61
C GLY A 440 -3.42 -3.24 17.79
N SER A 441 -4.36 -3.96 18.41
CA SER A 441 -4.28 -5.41 18.59
C SER A 441 -4.37 -6.15 17.25
N LEU A 442 -3.82 -7.37 17.19
CA LEU A 442 -3.85 -8.21 15.99
C LEU A 442 -5.29 -8.40 15.48
N SER A 443 -6.22 -8.73 16.39
CA SER A 443 -7.65 -8.88 16.08
C SER A 443 -8.27 -7.64 15.44
N LEU A 444 -7.93 -6.43 15.94
CA LEU A 444 -8.44 -5.17 15.39
C LEU A 444 -7.90 -4.90 13.98
N TYR A 445 -6.60 -5.14 13.77
CA TYR A 445 -5.98 -5.01 12.45
C TYR A 445 -6.59 -5.98 11.44
N ILE A 446 -6.72 -7.25 11.80
CA ILE A 446 -7.31 -8.28 10.94
C ILE A 446 -8.78 -7.98 10.65
N SER A 447 -9.53 -7.47 11.61
CA SER A 447 -10.91 -7.05 11.38
C SER A 447 -11.02 -5.92 10.35
N LYS A 448 -10.12 -4.94 10.41
CA LYS A 448 -10.03 -3.91 9.36
C LYS A 448 -9.64 -4.51 8.01
N LEU A 449 -8.67 -5.44 7.98
CA LEU A 449 -8.23 -6.13 6.78
C LEU A 449 -9.37 -6.91 6.10
N CYS A 450 -10.09 -7.75 6.85
CA CYS A 450 -11.27 -8.47 6.38
C CYS A 450 -12.33 -7.50 5.85
N LYS A 451 -12.61 -6.42 6.58
CA LYS A 451 -13.59 -5.42 6.14
C LYS A 451 -13.18 -4.75 4.83
N VAL A 452 -11.93 -4.33 4.68
CA VAL A 452 -11.45 -3.70 3.44
C VAL A 452 -11.54 -4.67 2.27
N PHE A 453 -11.01 -5.90 2.43
CA PHE A 453 -11.01 -6.88 1.35
C PHE A 453 -12.42 -7.29 0.92
N PHE A 454 -13.24 -7.78 1.85
CA PHE A 454 -14.57 -8.31 1.51
C PHE A 454 -15.53 -7.21 1.03
N ASN A 455 -15.44 -5.98 1.55
CA ASN A 455 -16.27 -4.88 1.03
C ASN A 455 -15.90 -4.52 -0.41
N ASN A 456 -14.61 -4.50 -0.76
CA ASN A 456 -14.18 -4.27 -2.14
C ASN A 456 -14.62 -5.42 -3.07
N LEU A 457 -14.60 -6.66 -2.57
CA LEU A 457 -15.09 -7.82 -3.31
C LEU A 457 -16.61 -7.73 -3.53
N GLU A 458 -17.39 -7.37 -2.50
CA GLU A 458 -18.84 -7.16 -2.59
C GLU A 458 -19.20 -6.00 -3.55
N GLU A 459 -18.45 -4.91 -3.53
CA GLU A 459 -18.63 -3.80 -4.46
C GLU A 459 -18.27 -4.20 -5.90
N THR A 460 -17.18 -4.95 -6.08
CA THR A 460 -16.78 -5.47 -7.39
C THR A 460 -17.81 -6.43 -7.95
N ALA A 461 -18.34 -7.35 -7.13
CA ALA A 461 -19.40 -8.27 -7.52
C ALA A 461 -20.67 -7.53 -7.97
N ARG A 462 -21.08 -6.49 -7.23
CA ARG A 462 -22.25 -5.67 -7.59
C ARG A 462 -22.06 -4.92 -8.91
N GLU A 463 -20.91 -4.27 -9.10
CA GLU A 463 -20.63 -3.55 -10.36
C GLU A 463 -20.44 -4.53 -11.53
N PHE A 464 -19.83 -5.70 -11.30
CA PHE A 464 -19.69 -6.74 -12.30
C PHE A 464 -21.06 -7.25 -12.77
N ASN A 465 -21.92 -7.59 -11.82
CA ASN A 465 -23.29 -8.02 -12.13
C ASN A 465 -24.05 -6.92 -12.87
N GLN A 466 -23.89 -5.64 -12.54
CA GLN A 466 -24.56 -4.54 -13.26
C GLN A 466 -24.01 -4.26 -14.66
N ALA A 467 -22.72 -4.50 -14.90
CA ALA A 467 -22.07 -4.21 -16.18
C ALA A 467 -22.13 -5.39 -17.17
N PHE A 468 -22.23 -6.63 -16.67
CA PHE A 468 -22.11 -7.86 -17.48
C PHE A 468 -23.35 -8.79 -17.39
N THR A 469 -24.54 -8.30 -17.01
CA THR A 469 -25.78 -9.10 -16.82
C THR A 469 -26.08 -10.08 -17.96
N ASP A 470 -25.88 -9.65 -19.21
CA ASP A 470 -26.35 -10.38 -20.40
C ASP A 470 -25.20 -11.01 -21.22
N ILE A 471 -23.96 -10.93 -20.72
CA ILE A 471 -22.77 -11.38 -21.46
C ILE A 471 -22.34 -12.76 -20.99
N LYS A 472 -22.69 -13.78 -21.78
CA LYS A 472 -22.28 -15.17 -21.53
C LYS A 472 -20.75 -15.29 -21.59
N GLY A 473 -20.16 -15.92 -20.58
CA GLY A 473 -18.73 -16.25 -20.54
C GLY A 473 -17.85 -15.32 -19.70
N CYS A 474 -18.28 -14.10 -19.36
CA CYS A 474 -17.48 -13.21 -18.50
C CYS A 474 -17.53 -13.61 -17.02
N TYR A 475 -18.62 -14.25 -16.57
CA TYR A 475 -18.79 -14.65 -15.17
C TYR A 475 -17.74 -15.69 -14.71
N SER A 476 -17.29 -16.58 -15.60
CA SER A 476 -16.21 -17.52 -15.27
C SER A 476 -14.89 -16.80 -15.00
N SER A 477 -14.57 -15.74 -15.75
CA SER A 477 -13.42 -14.87 -15.47
C SER A 477 -13.53 -14.17 -14.12
N PHE A 478 -14.74 -13.72 -13.74
CA PHE A 478 -14.98 -13.14 -12.41
C PHE A 478 -14.79 -14.15 -11.28
N VAL A 479 -15.21 -15.41 -11.45
CA VAL A 479 -14.98 -16.48 -10.47
C VAL A 479 -13.48 -16.80 -10.33
N VAL A 480 -12.76 -16.89 -11.45
CA VAL A 480 -11.29 -17.10 -11.44
C VAL A 480 -10.58 -15.95 -10.74
N TRP A 481 -10.98 -14.71 -11.03
CA TRP A 481 -10.45 -13.52 -10.35
C TRP A 481 -10.73 -13.55 -8.85
N SER A 482 -11.97 -13.83 -8.44
CA SER A 482 -12.37 -13.90 -7.03
C SER A 482 -11.57 -14.96 -6.26
N ARG A 483 -11.30 -16.11 -6.89
CA ARG A 483 -10.43 -17.13 -6.35
C ARG A 483 -9.00 -16.62 -6.15
N ASN A 484 -8.42 -15.96 -7.15
CA ASN A 484 -7.03 -15.47 -7.07
C ASN A 484 -6.89 -14.38 -6.00
N GLU A 485 -7.81 -13.43 -5.95
CA GLU A 485 -7.84 -12.39 -4.92
C GLU A 485 -7.99 -12.96 -3.52
N LEU A 486 -8.85 -13.97 -3.34
CA LEU A 486 -8.99 -14.65 -2.06
C LEU A 486 -7.70 -15.39 -1.66
N THR A 487 -7.02 -16.04 -2.60
CA THR A 487 -5.72 -16.68 -2.32
C THR A 487 -4.70 -15.65 -1.84
N SER A 488 -4.53 -14.53 -2.55
CA SER A 488 -3.60 -13.47 -2.13
C SER A 488 -3.98 -12.82 -0.79
N PHE A 489 -5.28 -12.68 -0.52
CA PHE A 489 -5.77 -12.26 0.79
C PHE A 489 -5.38 -13.27 1.88
N VAL A 490 -5.61 -14.57 1.66
CA VAL A 490 -5.28 -15.61 2.63
C VAL A 490 -3.78 -15.70 2.86
N ASP A 491 -2.94 -15.53 1.83
CA ASP A 491 -1.48 -15.47 2.01
C ASP A 491 -1.08 -14.34 2.96
N THR A 492 -1.63 -13.15 2.75
CA THR A 492 -1.38 -11.97 3.60
C THR A 492 -1.92 -12.18 5.01
N PHE A 493 -3.14 -12.70 5.12
CA PHE A 493 -3.81 -13.00 6.39
C PHE A 493 -3.00 -14.02 7.19
N SER A 494 -2.59 -15.12 6.55
CA SER A 494 -1.91 -16.23 7.20
C SER A 494 -0.53 -15.83 7.72
N GLN A 495 0.21 -15.01 6.96
CA GLN A 495 1.49 -14.45 7.41
C GLN A 495 1.34 -13.60 8.67
N GLN A 496 0.26 -12.83 8.79
CA GLN A 496 0.05 -11.94 9.94
C GLN A 496 -0.49 -12.69 11.17
N VAL A 497 -1.41 -13.63 10.96
CA VAL A 497 -2.12 -14.36 12.03
C VAL A 497 -1.30 -15.54 12.55
N PHE A 498 -0.75 -16.36 11.66
CA PHE A 498 0.00 -17.57 12.04
C PHE A 498 1.53 -17.37 12.05
N GLY A 499 2.05 -16.33 11.38
CA GLY A 499 3.48 -16.03 11.37
C GLY A 499 3.99 -15.30 12.61
N ARG A 500 3.09 -14.66 13.39
CA ARG A 500 3.40 -14.12 14.72
C ARG A 500 3.03 -15.19 15.74
N ASN A 501 3.82 -15.34 16.82
CA ASN A 501 3.52 -16.21 17.96
C ASN A 501 2.30 -15.69 18.76
N ALA A 502 1.16 -15.48 18.09
CA ALA A 502 -0.07 -14.99 18.66
C ALA A 502 -0.75 -16.06 19.50
N ASP A 503 -1.56 -15.63 20.46
CA ASP A 503 -2.34 -16.54 21.28
C ASP A 503 -3.42 -17.24 20.45
N ILE A 504 -3.65 -18.52 20.72
CA ILE A 504 -4.60 -19.35 19.96
C ILE A 504 -6.03 -18.76 19.99
N SER A 505 -6.38 -18.05 21.07
CA SER A 505 -7.65 -17.36 21.22
C SER A 505 -7.79 -16.17 20.27
N GLU A 506 -6.72 -15.39 20.07
CA GLU A 506 -6.70 -14.28 19.12
C GLU A 506 -6.74 -14.79 17.68
N VAL A 507 -6.00 -15.87 17.38
CA VAL A 507 -6.04 -16.57 16.09
C VAL A 507 -7.46 -17.04 15.78
N ALA A 508 -8.13 -17.65 16.76
CA ALA A 508 -9.51 -18.13 16.60
C ALA A 508 -10.51 -17.02 16.31
N GLU A 509 -10.38 -15.86 16.95
CA GLU A 509 -11.22 -14.69 16.66
C GLU A 509 -10.97 -14.16 15.25
N CYS A 510 -9.70 -14.10 14.82
CA CYS A 510 -9.33 -13.67 13.47
C CYS A 510 -9.92 -14.58 12.38
N VAL A 511 -9.82 -15.90 12.57
CA VAL A 511 -10.37 -16.91 11.64
C VAL A 511 -11.90 -16.82 11.58
N GLN A 512 -12.56 -16.74 12.74
CA GLN A 512 -14.02 -16.61 12.81
C GLN A 512 -14.51 -15.34 12.10
N ASN A 513 -13.76 -14.25 12.25
CA ASN A 513 -14.08 -13.00 11.57
C ASN A 513 -13.96 -13.13 10.04
N ALA A 514 -12.88 -13.73 9.55
CA ALA A 514 -12.71 -13.98 8.11
C ALA A 514 -13.84 -14.85 7.55
N GLN A 515 -14.24 -15.91 8.26
CA GLN A 515 -15.37 -16.77 7.87
C GLN A 515 -16.69 -16.01 7.84
N SER A 516 -16.98 -15.18 8.85
CA SER A 516 -18.22 -14.40 8.93
C SER A 516 -18.35 -13.36 7.82
N HIS A 517 -17.22 -12.80 7.37
CA HIS A 517 -17.22 -11.91 6.21
C HIS A 517 -17.42 -12.67 4.89
N CYS A 518 -16.79 -13.84 4.73
CA CYS A 518 -16.95 -14.70 3.56
C CYS A 518 -18.41 -15.18 3.42
N GLU A 519 -19.07 -15.50 4.54
CA GLU A 519 -20.47 -15.92 4.54
C GLU A 519 -21.43 -14.85 4.02
N ARG A 520 -21.08 -13.55 4.08
CA ARG A 520 -21.92 -12.50 3.52
C ARG A 520 -21.92 -12.45 1.99
N LEU A 521 -20.90 -13.02 1.35
CA LEU A 521 -20.81 -13.10 -0.11
C LEU A 521 -21.88 -14.02 -0.72
N HIS A 522 -22.43 -14.96 0.06
CA HIS A 522 -23.54 -15.81 -0.39
C HIS A 522 -24.75 -14.99 -0.84
N ASN A 523 -25.00 -13.84 -0.21
CA ASN A 523 -26.11 -12.95 -0.58
C ASN A 523 -25.96 -12.38 -2.01
N LEU A 524 -24.75 -12.38 -2.56
CA LEU A 524 -24.43 -11.92 -3.92
C LEU A 524 -24.33 -13.09 -4.92
N GLY A 525 -24.65 -14.32 -4.50
CA GLY A 525 -24.56 -15.51 -5.34
C GLY A 525 -23.12 -16.05 -5.51
N LEU A 526 -22.19 -15.64 -4.65
CA LEU A 526 -20.79 -16.07 -4.67
C LEU A 526 -20.43 -16.79 -3.36
N ASP A 527 -20.38 -18.12 -3.40
CA ASP A 527 -19.90 -18.93 -2.26
C ASP A 527 -18.40 -19.22 -2.41
N LEU A 528 -17.59 -18.56 -1.57
CA LEU A 528 -16.15 -18.79 -1.45
C LEU A 528 -15.77 -19.47 -0.12
N SER A 529 -16.74 -19.90 0.67
CA SER A 529 -16.52 -20.42 2.02
C SER A 529 -15.68 -21.69 1.98
N PHE A 530 -15.96 -22.59 1.04
CA PHE A 530 -15.19 -23.82 0.86
C PHE A 530 -13.72 -23.50 0.53
N LEU A 531 -13.47 -22.49 -0.30
CA LEU A 531 -12.14 -22.11 -0.74
C LEU A 531 -11.35 -21.48 0.42
N LEU A 532 -11.97 -20.55 1.15
CA LEU A 532 -11.38 -19.95 2.35
C LEU A 532 -11.01 -21.04 3.37
N ASN A 533 -11.92 -21.97 3.62
CA ASN A 533 -11.69 -23.06 4.57
C ASN A 533 -10.54 -23.96 4.13
N ASN A 534 -10.46 -24.33 2.85
CA ASN A 534 -9.37 -25.16 2.32
C ASN A 534 -8.01 -24.46 2.41
N LEU A 535 -7.96 -23.16 2.14
CA LEU A 535 -6.71 -22.38 2.22
C LEU A 535 -6.25 -22.19 3.68
N LEU A 536 -7.17 -22.02 4.63
CA LEU A 536 -6.86 -21.86 6.05
C LEU A 536 -6.58 -23.19 6.78
N LEU A 537 -7.12 -24.31 6.29
CA LEU A 537 -7.01 -25.63 6.90
C LEU A 537 -5.58 -26.02 7.34
N PRO A 538 -4.54 -25.97 6.47
CA PRO A 538 -3.19 -26.36 6.88
C PRO A 538 -2.61 -25.48 7.99
N HIS A 539 -2.91 -24.18 7.96
CA HIS A 539 -2.45 -23.24 8.97
C HIS A 539 -3.12 -23.46 10.32
N ILE A 540 -4.44 -23.71 10.32
CA ILE A 540 -5.20 -24.02 11.54
C ILE A 540 -4.73 -25.36 12.13
N GLN A 541 -4.51 -26.38 11.29
CA GLN A 541 -3.96 -27.67 11.73
C GLN A 541 -2.59 -27.53 12.40
N SER A 542 -1.68 -26.76 11.80
CA SER A 542 -0.36 -26.51 12.39
C SER A 542 -0.49 -25.77 13.71
N SER A 543 -1.27 -24.68 13.75
CA SER A 543 -1.44 -23.86 14.96
C SER A 543 -2.04 -24.65 16.14
N LEU A 544 -3.04 -25.51 15.86
CA LEU A 544 -3.63 -26.38 16.87
C LEU A 544 -2.63 -27.44 17.36
N ARG A 545 -1.84 -28.03 16.45
CA ARG A 545 -0.80 -29.01 16.81
C ARG A 545 0.30 -28.38 17.67
N ASP A 546 0.74 -27.18 17.32
CA ASP A 546 1.77 -26.45 18.06
C ASP A 546 1.26 -26.03 19.43
N HIS A 547 0.01 -25.57 19.52
CA HIS A 547 -0.60 -25.23 20.81
C HIS A 547 -0.79 -26.47 21.68
N LYS A 548 -1.25 -27.60 21.12
CA LYS A 548 -1.33 -28.89 21.80
C LYS A 548 0.02 -29.27 22.41
N GLN A 549 1.09 -29.21 21.61
CA GLN A 549 2.45 -29.54 22.07
C GLN A 549 2.91 -28.62 23.20
N LYS A 550 2.68 -27.30 23.07
CA LYS A 550 2.97 -26.32 24.14
C LYS A 550 2.24 -26.66 25.45
N ILE A 551 0.98 -27.11 25.38
CA ILE A 551 0.23 -27.52 26.57
C ILE A 551 0.87 -28.75 27.21
N ILE A 552 1.20 -29.77 26.42
CA ILE A 552 1.84 -31.00 26.93
C ILE A 552 3.16 -30.67 27.62
N ASP A 553 4.02 -29.87 26.98
CA ASP A 553 5.33 -29.52 27.52
C ASP A 553 5.22 -28.64 28.77
N ALA A 554 4.33 -27.64 28.76
CA ALA A 554 4.08 -26.80 29.93
C ALA A 554 3.47 -27.59 31.10
N THR A 555 2.62 -28.57 30.80
CA THR A 555 2.03 -29.45 31.82
C THR A 555 3.10 -30.35 32.42
N LYS A 556 3.95 -30.99 31.60
CA LYS A 556 5.08 -31.82 32.07
C LYS A 556 6.05 -31.04 32.95
N LEU A 557 6.40 -29.82 32.55
CA LEU A 557 7.30 -28.97 33.34
C LEU A 557 6.69 -28.63 34.71
N ARG A 558 5.45 -28.14 34.75
CA ARG A 558 4.75 -27.81 36.01
C ARG A 558 4.57 -29.03 36.91
N ASN A 559 4.28 -30.17 36.28
CA ASN A 559 4.13 -31.45 36.96
C ASN A 559 5.44 -31.93 37.59
N SER A 560 6.60 -31.69 36.96
CA SER A 560 7.91 -32.02 37.55
C SER A 560 8.27 -31.19 38.79
N GLU A 561 7.69 -29.99 38.92
CA GLU A 561 7.89 -29.08 40.05
C GLU A 561 6.76 -29.19 41.10
N GLU A 562 5.79 -30.10 40.91
CA GLU A 562 4.59 -30.18 41.73
C GLU A 562 4.88 -30.77 43.11
N LEU A 563 4.44 -30.05 44.15
CA LEU A 563 4.63 -30.44 45.55
C LEU A 563 3.38 -31.08 46.16
N TRP A 564 2.28 -31.13 45.41
CA TRP A 564 0.97 -31.64 45.80
C TRP A 564 0.45 -30.92 47.06
N ARG A 565 0.28 -29.61 46.94
CA ARG A 565 -0.26 -28.76 48.00
C ARG A 565 -1.47 -27.98 47.49
N PRO A 566 -2.49 -27.73 48.33
CA PRO A 566 -3.59 -26.82 47.98
C PRO A 566 -3.06 -25.46 47.53
N SER A 567 -3.65 -24.90 46.48
CA SER A 567 -3.19 -23.62 45.93
C SER A 567 -3.60 -22.46 46.85
N ASN A 568 -2.62 -21.70 47.34
CA ASN A 568 -2.84 -20.47 48.11
C ASN A 568 -2.81 -19.26 47.17
N LEU A 569 -3.94 -18.55 47.06
CA LEU A 569 -4.12 -17.37 46.21
C LEU A 569 -3.78 -16.07 46.92
N GLY A 570 -3.42 -16.14 48.21
CA GLY A 570 -2.93 -15.04 49.04
C GLY A 570 -3.99 -14.03 49.49
N THR A 571 -4.99 -13.75 48.66
CA THR A 571 -6.05 -12.77 48.94
C THR A 571 -7.43 -13.27 48.50
N PRO A 572 -8.52 -12.89 49.18
CA PRO A 572 -9.88 -13.28 48.77
C PRO A 572 -10.27 -12.71 47.40
N GLN A 573 -9.73 -11.54 47.03
CA GLN A 573 -9.93 -10.93 45.72
C GLN A 573 -9.30 -11.77 44.59
N ALA A 574 -8.16 -12.42 44.83
CA ALA A 574 -7.55 -13.33 43.86
C ALA A 574 -8.40 -14.60 43.66
N THR A 575 -9.01 -15.10 44.72
CA THR A 575 -9.98 -16.21 44.66
C THR A 575 -11.22 -15.82 43.85
N GLU A 576 -11.80 -14.64 44.10
CA GLU A 576 -12.94 -14.14 43.31
C GLU A 576 -12.60 -13.99 41.81
N ARG A 577 -11.40 -13.50 41.48
CA ARG A 577 -10.95 -13.42 40.09
C ARG A 577 -10.81 -14.79 39.44
N LEU A 578 -10.18 -15.75 40.12
CA LEU A 578 -10.03 -17.11 39.61
C LEU A 578 -11.39 -17.80 39.41
N VAL A 579 -12.31 -17.62 40.37
CA VAL A 579 -13.69 -18.12 40.24
C VAL A 579 -14.38 -17.48 39.04
N GLY A 580 -14.25 -16.17 38.86
CA GLY A 580 -14.77 -15.45 37.70
C GLY A 580 -14.23 -16.00 36.36
N GLU A 581 -12.92 -16.25 36.28
CA GLU A 581 -12.28 -16.87 35.11
C GLU A 581 -12.83 -18.28 34.84
N MET A 582 -12.91 -19.14 35.86
CA MET A 582 -13.40 -20.51 35.72
C MET A 582 -14.88 -20.55 35.32
N LEU A 583 -15.69 -19.62 35.84
CA LEU A 583 -17.07 -19.45 35.43
C LEU A 583 -17.21 -19.00 33.97
N GLN A 584 -16.35 -18.09 33.50
CA GLN A 584 -16.31 -17.69 32.08
C GLN A 584 -15.95 -18.85 31.16
N LEU A 585 -15.05 -19.75 31.60
CA LEU A 585 -14.73 -20.99 30.89
C LEU A 585 -15.85 -22.04 30.97
N GLY A 586 -16.84 -21.87 31.85
CA GLY A 586 -18.03 -22.72 31.98
C GLY A 586 -18.02 -23.70 33.15
N LEU A 587 -17.02 -23.65 34.03
CA LEU A 587 -16.91 -24.50 35.23
C LEU A 587 -17.71 -23.92 36.40
N LYS A 588 -19.01 -24.21 36.45
CA LYS A 588 -19.91 -23.73 37.51
C LYS A 588 -19.64 -24.35 38.88
N SER A 589 -19.18 -25.61 38.93
CA SER A 589 -18.86 -26.35 40.16
C SER A 589 -17.55 -25.90 40.81
N PHE A 590 -16.76 -25.04 40.17
CA PHE A 590 -15.45 -24.62 40.70
C PHE A 590 -15.53 -23.88 42.04
N VAL A 591 -16.66 -23.20 42.31
CA VAL A 591 -16.88 -22.46 43.57
C VAL A 591 -16.75 -23.39 44.78
N ASP A 592 -17.20 -24.64 44.66
CA ASP A 592 -17.21 -25.63 45.75
C ASP A 592 -15.79 -26.14 46.12
N TYR A 593 -14.80 -25.85 45.27
CA TYR A 593 -13.40 -26.21 45.49
C TYR A 593 -12.60 -25.10 46.19
N CYS A 594 -13.19 -23.91 46.38
CA CYS A 594 -12.57 -22.80 47.11
C CYS A 594 -12.98 -22.82 48.59
N TYR A 595 -12.04 -22.52 49.49
CA TYR A 595 -12.29 -22.49 50.94
C TYR A 595 -11.40 -21.45 51.64
N ASP A 596 -11.76 -21.10 52.88
CA ASP A 596 -11.06 -20.12 53.74
C ASP A 596 -10.77 -18.76 53.07
N GLY A 597 -11.56 -18.40 52.06
CA GLY A 597 -11.41 -17.16 51.28
C GLY A 597 -10.20 -17.13 50.35
N CYS A 598 -9.09 -17.81 50.67
CA CYS A 598 -7.81 -17.68 49.97
C CYS A 598 -7.26 -18.98 49.38
N PHE A 599 -7.92 -20.12 49.61
CA PHE A 599 -7.40 -21.42 49.21
C PHE A 599 -8.28 -22.11 48.17
N SER A 600 -7.63 -22.87 47.29
CA SER A 600 -8.27 -23.86 46.42
C SER A 600 -7.81 -25.25 46.80
N ARG A 601 -8.75 -26.21 46.85
CA ARG A 601 -8.45 -27.65 47.04
C ARG A 601 -7.69 -28.25 45.86
N LEU A 602 -7.66 -27.56 44.72
CA LEU A 602 -6.88 -27.98 43.55
C LEU A 602 -5.45 -27.45 43.61
N THR A 603 -4.52 -28.21 43.03
CA THR A 603 -3.13 -27.82 42.90
C THR A 603 -2.94 -26.75 41.81
N GLY A 604 -1.82 -26.02 41.88
CA GLY A 604 -1.46 -25.04 40.86
C GLY A 604 -1.29 -25.64 39.47
N SER A 605 -0.76 -26.87 39.37
CA SER A 605 -0.66 -27.62 38.11
C SER A 605 -2.04 -27.94 37.51
N THR A 606 -2.97 -28.48 38.30
CA THR A 606 -4.33 -28.82 37.84
C THR A 606 -5.11 -27.59 37.38
N LEU A 607 -5.00 -26.47 38.11
CA LEU A 607 -5.62 -25.19 37.72
C LEU A 607 -5.04 -24.62 36.43
N ALA A 608 -3.73 -24.75 36.22
CA ALA A 608 -3.08 -24.31 34.99
C ALA A 608 -3.46 -25.20 33.79
N PHE A 609 -3.45 -26.52 33.97
CA PHE A 609 -3.88 -27.49 32.97
C PHE A 609 -5.34 -27.25 32.55
N THR A 610 -6.23 -27.05 33.53
CA THR A 610 -7.66 -26.76 33.31
C THR A 610 -7.86 -25.53 32.43
N ARG A 611 -7.15 -24.43 32.71
CA ARG A 611 -7.21 -23.22 31.88
C ARG A 611 -6.67 -23.48 30.47
N ALA A 612 -5.56 -24.18 30.36
CA ALA A 612 -4.91 -24.47 29.09
C ALA A 612 -5.80 -25.32 28.16
N ILE A 613 -6.37 -26.42 28.66
CA ILE A 613 -7.20 -27.32 27.84
C ILE A 613 -8.54 -26.67 27.46
N LEU A 614 -9.19 -25.93 28.37
CA LEU A 614 -10.44 -25.24 28.04
C LEU A 614 -10.22 -24.12 27.01
N THR A 615 -9.12 -23.38 27.12
CA THR A 615 -8.74 -22.36 26.14
C THR A 615 -8.45 -22.98 24.77
N HIS A 616 -7.75 -24.11 24.73
CA HIS A 616 -7.49 -24.86 23.50
C HIS A 616 -8.77 -25.33 22.83
N VAL A 617 -9.66 -25.96 23.59
CA VAL A 617 -10.93 -26.50 23.08
C VAL A 617 -11.85 -25.37 22.61
N ASP A 618 -12.00 -24.28 23.36
CA ASP A 618 -12.82 -23.14 22.95
C ASP A 618 -12.30 -22.49 21.67
N SER A 619 -10.99 -22.34 21.54
CA SER A 619 -10.35 -21.79 20.34
C SER A 619 -10.47 -22.74 19.14
N ALA A 620 -10.28 -24.04 19.36
CA ALA A 620 -10.44 -25.07 18.34
C ALA A 620 -11.88 -25.11 17.82
N VAL A 621 -12.88 -25.09 18.71
CA VAL A 621 -14.31 -25.08 18.38
C VAL A 621 -14.72 -23.82 17.60
N LYS A 622 -14.15 -22.66 17.91
CA LYS A 622 -14.38 -21.42 17.14
C LYS A 622 -13.88 -21.54 15.71
N MET A 623 -12.75 -22.22 15.49
CA MET A 623 -12.14 -22.44 14.17
C MET A 623 -12.60 -23.73 13.48
N MET A 624 -13.64 -24.40 13.99
CA MET A 624 -13.96 -25.75 13.53
C MET A 624 -14.39 -25.82 12.07
N LEU A 625 -13.62 -26.59 11.31
CA LEU A 625 -13.92 -27.06 9.97
C LEU A 625 -14.30 -28.55 10.02
N PRO A 626 -15.11 -29.07 9.07
CA PRO A 626 -15.45 -30.49 9.02
C PRO A 626 -14.22 -31.42 9.05
N ASP A 627 -13.15 -31.04 8.34
CA ASP A 627 -11.93 -31.84 8.24
C ASP A 627 -11.02 -31.75 9.49
N LEU A 628 -11.27 -30.79 10.38
CA LEU A 628 -10.50 -30.59 11.61
C LEU A 628 -11.01 -31.43 12.79
N GLN A 629 -12.22 -32.00 12.68
CA GLN A 629 -12.90 -32.65 13.82
C GLN A 629 -12.06 -33.77 14.43
N LYS A 630 -11.54 -34.67 13.57
CA LYS A 630 -10.66 -35.75 13.97
C LYS A 630 -9.41 -35.25 14.68
N SER A 631 -8.71 -34.29 14.07
CA SER A 631 -7.47 -33.73 14.61
C SER A 631 -7.67 -33.00 15.95
N ILE A 632 -8.78 -32.28 16.13
CA ILE A 632 -9.08 -31.57 17.38
C ILE A 632 -9.32 -32.57 18.52
N VAL A 633 -10.08 -33.62 18.23
CA VAL A 633 -10.41 -34.64 19.22
C VAL A 633 -9.18 -35.46 19.59
N GLU A 634 -8.45 -35.99 18.62
CA GLU A 634 -7.23 -36.76 18.86
C GLU A 634 -6.23 -35.90 19.62
N GLY A 635 -6.05 -34.64 19.22
CA GLY A 635 -5.18 -33.70 19.92
C GLY A 635 -5.61 -33.41 21.35
N THR A 636 -6.91 -33.25 21.60
CA THR A 636 -7.43 -33.05 22.96
C THR A 636 -7.26 -34.30 23.81
N ALA A 637 -7.51 -35.48 23.24
CA ALA A 637 -7.34 -36.77 23.91
C ALA A 637 -5.87 -36.99 24.30
N GLU A 638 -4.92 -36.71 23.41
CA GLU A 638 -3.48 -36.81 23.72
C GLU A 638 -3.06 -35.91 24.89
N VAL A 639 -3.59 -34.68 24.96
CA VAL A 639 -3.32 -33.75 26.07
C VAL A 639 -3.85 -34.31 27.39
N VAL A 640 -5.08 -34.85 27.40
CA VAL A 640 -5.69 -35.47 28.58
C VAL A 640 -4.95 -36.74 28.99
N MET A 641 -4.57 -37.58 28.03
CA MET A 641 -3.78 -38.79 28.26
C MET A 641 -2.46 -38.45 28.95
N SER A 642 -1.72 -37.46 28.44
CA SER A 642 -0.45 -37.05 29.04
C SER A 642 -0.61 -36.56 30.49
N TYR A 643 -1.71 -35.87 30.83
CA TYR A 643 -1.99 -35.47 32.22
C TYR A 643 -2.37 -36.67 33.09
N THR A 644 -3.17 -37.59 32.54
CA THR A 644 -3.65 -38.79 33.23
C THR A 644 -2.52 -39.75 33.57
N GLU A 645 -1.62 -40.02 32.62
CA GLU A 645 -0.43 -40.88 32.81
C GLU A 645 0.47 -40.35 33.93
N PHE A 646 0.71 -39.03 33.96
CA PHE A 646 1.49 -38.41 35.02
C PHE A 646 0.82 -38.55 36.40
N THR A 647 -0.48 -38.24 36.48
CA THR A 647 -1.24 -38.30 37.72
C THR A 647 -1.32 -39.73 38.27
N LEU A 648 -1.48 -40.71 37.38
CA LEU A 648 -1.42 -42.14 37.70
C LEU A 648 -0.07 -42.55 38.29
N GLY A 649 1.03 -42.15 37.67
CA GLY A 649 2.38 -42.43 38.16
C GLY A 649 2.61 -41.85 39.57
N CYS A 650 2.12 -40.64 39.83
CA CYS A 650 2.25 -40.00 41.14
C CYS A 650 1.47 -40.73 42.24
N VAL A 651 0.26 -41.23 41.99
CA VAL A 651 -0.47 -41.98 43.02
C VAL A 651 0.16 -43.33 43.31
N GLN A 652 0.73 -43.98 42.30
CA GLN A 652 1.44 -45.24 42.48
C GLN A 652 2.71 -45.05 43.32
N SER A 653 3.45 -43.95 43.12
CA SER A 653 4.67 -43.64 43.88
C SER A 653 4.40 -43.14 45.30
N GLU A 654 3.32 -42.39 45.53
CA GLU A 654 3.07 -41.70 46.80
C GLU A 654 2.20 -42.50 47.79
N THR A 655 2.14 -43.83 47.63
CA THR A 655 1.37 -44.76 48.50
C THR A 655 1.76 -44.69 49.99
N GLU A 656 2.91 -44.11 50.32
CA GLU A 656 3.43 -43.96 51.68
C GLU A 656 2.94 -42.69 52.42
N ARG A 657 2.26 -41.74 51.75
CA ARG A 657 1.73 -40.50 52.37
C ARG A 657 0.23 -40.31 52.09
N PRO A 658 -0.66 -40.67 53.04
CA PRO A 658 -2.10 -40.73 52.80
C PRO A 658 -2.73 -39.35 52.49
N ASP A 659 -2.23 -38.27 53.08
CA ASP A 659 -2.76 -36.92 52.85
C ASP A 659 -2.47 -36.41 51.43
N LYS A 660 -1.29 -36.73 50.89
CA LYS A 660 -0.95 -36.41 49.49
C LYS A 660 -1.74 -37.26 48.51
N ALA A 661 -1.84 -38.56 48.77
CA ALA A 661 -2.64 -39.47 47.95
C ALA A 661 -4.10 -39.02 47.87
N LYS A 662 -4.68 -38.55 48.99
CA LYS A 662 -6.03 -37.98 49.02
C LYS A 662 -6.15 -36.73 48.14
N LEU A 663 -5.20 -35.80 48.22
CA LEU A 663 -5.21 -34.59 47.39
C LEU A 663 -5.08 -34.90 45.90
N ILE A 664 -4.21 -35.86 45.53
CA ILE A 664 -4.06 -36.28 44.13
C ILE A 664 -5.37 -36.87 43.61
N LYS A 665 -6.03 -37.73 44.39
CA LYS A 665 -7.36 -38.29 44.07
C LYS A 665 -8.42 -37.21 43.90
N GLU A 666 -8.45 -36.19 44.78
CA GLU A 666 -9.39 -35.07 44.66
C GLU A 666 -9.18 -34.26 43.36
N ASN A 667 -7.92 -34.04 42.95
CA ASN A 667 -7.59 -33.35 41.69
C ASN A 667 -7.98 -34.20 40.47
N ALA A 668 -7.69 -35.50 40.49
CA ALA A 668 -8.06 -36.42 39.43
C ALA A 668 -9.59 -36.53 39.28
N LYS A 669 -10.31 -36.59 40.42
CA LYS A 669 -11.77 -36.58 40.45
C LYS A 669 -12.35 -35.30 39.86
N PHE A 670 -11.79 -34.13 40.16
CA PHE A 670 -12.21 -32.88 39.53
C PHE A 670 -12.05 -32.92 38.01
N VAL A 671 -10.90 -33.44 37.52
CA VAL A 671 -10.67 -33.56 36.08
C VAL A 671 -11.68 -34.51 35.43
N ALA A 672 -11.94 -35.67 36.05
CA ALA A 672 -12.88 -36.66 35.54
C ALA A 672 -14.35 -36.20 35.58
N ASP A 673 -14.81 -35.64 36.70
CA ASP A 673 -16.23 -35.36 36.95
C ASP A 673 -16.66 -33.95 36.49
N SER A 674 -15.75 -32.97 36.49
CA SER A 674 -16.08 -31.57 36.16
C SER A 674 -15.47 -31.13 34.84
N LEU A 675 -14.18 -31.40 34.59
CA LEU A 675 -13.47 -30.87 33.42
C LEU A 675 -13.80 -31.63 32.14
N LEU A 676 -13.69 -32.96 32.13
CA LEU A 676 -13.92 -33.78 30.94
C LEU A 676 -15.36 -33.68 30.40
N PRO A 677 -16.42 -33.70 31.22
CA PRO A 677 -17.78 -33.51 30.74
C PRO A 677 -18.00 -32.11 30.13
N LEU A 678 -17.32 -31.09 30.67
CA LEU A 678 -17.38 -29.74 30.11
C LEU A 678 -16.68 -29.65 28.75
N VAL A 679 -15.50 -30.27 28.62
CA VAL A 679 -14.76 -30.38 27.35
C VAL A 679 -15.64 -31.09 26.32
N GLU A 680 -16.20 -32.24 26.69
CA GLU A 680 -17.11 -33.00 25.85
C GLU A 680 -18.30 -32.17 25.39
N MET A 681 -18.98 -31.48 26.31
CA MET A 681 -20.11 -30.59 25.99
C MET A 681 -19.70 -29.47 25.03
N LYS A 682 -18.51 -28.86 25.21
CA LYS A 682 -18.01 -27.80 24.31
C LYS A 682 -17.75 -28.31 22.90
N ILE A 683 -17.11 -29.47 22.76
CA ILE A 683 -16.87 -30.10 21.45
C ILE A 683 -18.23 -30.54 20.85
N GLN A 684 -19.16 -31.06 21.64
CA GLN A 684 -20.51 -31.43 21.18
C GLN A 684 -21.35 -30.24 20.70
N LYS A 685 -21.29 -29.07 21.34
CA LYS A 685 -22.00 -27.88 20.83
C LYS A 685 -21.60 -27.52 19.41
N ALA A 686 -20.38 -27.91 19.01
CA ALA A 686 -19.90 -27.74 17.64
C ALA A 686 -20.51 -28.76 16.65
N LYS A 687 -21.11 -29.88 17.10
CA LYS A 687 -21.86 -30.86 16.26
C LYS A 687 -22.98 -30.21 15.46
N GLY A 688 -23.63 -29.17 16.00
CA GLY A 688 -24.72 -28.46 15.31
C GLY A 688 -24.32 -27.91 13.94
N LYS A 689 -23.01 -27.72 13.71
CA LYS A 689 -22.43 -27.27 12.44
C LYS A 689 -22.06 -28.41 11.48
N ALA A 690 -22.05 -29.67 11.91
CA ALA A 690 -21.66 -30.82 11.10
C ALA A 690 -22.59 -32.02 11.36
N LYS A 691 -23.77 -32.00 10.73
CA LYS A 691 -24.86 -32.97 10.94
C LYS A 691 -24.53 -34.44 10.56
N ASN A 692 -23.40 -34.72 9.90
CA ASN A 692 -23.16 -36.00 9.21
C ASN A 692 -22.15 -36.96 9.85
N GLN A 693 -21.66 -36.74 11.07
CA GLN A 693 -20.58 -37.57 11.65
C GLN A 693 -20.92 -38.26 13.00
N MET A 694 -22.16 -38.73 13.20
CA MET A 694 -22.60 -39.38 14.46
C MET A 694 -21.66 -40.49 15.00
N ARG A 695 -21.04 -41.31 14.12
CA ARG A 695 -20.11 -42.39 14.51
C ARG A 695 -18.82 -41.88 15.15
N PHE A 696 -18.21 -40.87 14.54
CA PHE A 696 -16.97 -40.27 15.04
C PHE A 696 -17.17 -39.70 16.45
N TRP A 697 -18.28 -38.99 16.65
CA TRP A 697 -18.63 -38.49 17.96
C TRP A 697 -18.88 -39.58 19.00
N SER A 698 -19.34 -40.76 18.61
CA SER A 698 -19.45 -41.90 19.53
C SER A 698 -18.07 -42.41 19.98
N GLU A 699 -17.07 -42.40 19.10
CA GLU A 699 -15.70 -42.80 19.43
C GLU A 699 -15.03 -41.79 20.36
N VAL A 700 -15.22 -40.49 20.12
CA VAL A 700 -14.77 -39.40 21.01
C VAL A 700 -15.32 -39.56 22.42
N MET A 701 -16.63 -39.81 22.50
CA MET A 701 -17.35 -40.05 23.75
C MET A 701 -16.84 -41.29 24.45
N THR A 702 -16.52 -42.34 23.69
CA THR A 702 -15.95 -43.56 24.25
C THR A 702 -14.56 -43.28 24.82
N VAL A 703 -13.70 -42.54 24.13
CA VAL A 703 -12.36 -42.18 24.63
C VAL A 703 -12.45 -41.31 25.89
N ILE A 704 -13.27 -40.26 25.88
CA ILE A 704 -13.45 -39.38 27.04
C ILE A 704 -14.11 -40.12 28.22
N ALA A 705 -15.13 -40.95 27.96
CA ALA A 705 -15.79 -41.75 28.99
C ALA A 705 -14.88 -42.85 29.54
N VAL A 706 -14.04 -43.49 28.70
CA VAL A 706 -13.02 -44.45 29.14
C VAL A 706 -11.98 -43.74 29.99
N LEU A 707 -11.56 -42.53 29.63
CA LEU A 707 -10.62 -41.74 30.43
C LEU A 707 -11.23 -41.31 31.77
N ALA A 708 -12.46 -40.82 31.77
CA ALA A 708 -13.19 -40.44 32.98
C ALA A 708 -13.46 -41.66 33.88
N SER A 709 -13.84 -42.80 33.29
CA SER A 709 -14.06 -44.06 34.01
C SER A 709 -12.76 -44.66 34.54
N PHE A 710 -11.66 -44.55 33.79
CA PHE A 710 -10.34 -44.98 34.23
C PHE A 710 -9.86 -44.13 35.40
N LEU A 711 -9.95 -42.80 35.29
CA LEU A 711 -9.63 -41.89 36.39
C LEU A 711 -10.50 -42.17 37.63
N SER A 712 -11.80 -42.41 37.46
CA SER A 712 -12.74 -42.69 38.55
C SER A 712 -12.59 -44.09 39.16
N ALA A 713 -12.11 -45.07 38.39
CA ALA A 713 -11.89 -46.44 38.86
C ALA A 713 -10.52 -46.60 39.56
N VAL A 714 -9.54 -45.78 39.18
CA VAL A 714 -8.19 -45.79 39.77
C VAL A 714 -8.12 -44.96 41.05
N PHE A 715 -8.87 -43.86 41.14
CA PHE A 715 -8.79 -42.90 42.25
C PHE A 715 -10.02 -42.92 43.15
#